data_AF-A0A0V0WZK4-F1
#
_entry.id   AF-A0A0V0WZK4-F1
#
_cell.length_a   1.000
_cell.length_b   1.000
_cell.length_c   1.000
_cell.angle_alpha   90.00
_cell.angle_beta   90.00
_cell.angle_gamma   90.00
#
_symmetry.space_group_name_H-M   'P 1'
#
loop_
_entity.id
_entity.type
_entity.pdbx_description
1 polymer ?
#
loop_
_entity_poly.entity_id
_entity_poly.type
_entity_poly.pdbx_seq_one_letter_code
_entity_poly.pdbx_strand_id
1 'polypeptide(L)'
;MESGEWGKLFIRSAHARASPFDLVFDISLFSDRLLPATTDQLKSTFSRFASTECNGSRFMTAEDFVCKFLSLPVDAKLHSATVKLLARAADKDKDGLISFEDFSQFESMLRSPDALYLISFEMFKSSNTQTPQISFQDFQDVVSLTESGKLYPLQPDSDFVARYFGKDRRRRIGYLDFCELLHDFHKEQALAAFRHYDKDSCGRINVDQFCQIMFTAKRHLLNNFMVENLRKFCVRENVDYVSYPYFAAFNGLFEKMELMKRIYLNVSKGNLQTAVTKEDFLHNAQPHAQVTPLEVEILFKLCKLAHADRCVVTFQDFEHIDPDHLKRVSYIKRLMNIQAVNNPADRDAFIVALENVYRFSLGSIAGACGATVVYPIDLVKTRMQNQRTAIAIGEVMYRNSWDCFRKVIHHEGLLGLYRGLTPQLMGVAPEKAIKLTVNDFVRDKFTHDGNIPFWAEVIAGGCGGASQVMFTNPVEIVKIRLQVAGEVRNGSGSRVGLGSVLRDLGLRGLYKGASACFLRDIPFSAIYFPLYAHAKRWFADADGHNNSWSLFCSAFIAGVPAAGLCTPPDVVKTRLQVAARTGQSTYTGIVDCFKKVLREEGWRAFWKGSAARVFRSSPQFGVTLLVYELLQRTFYVDFGGTRPTGSEVPAVTTRYDHQEAENPYHFGGYKLARATFSGIETKFGLYFPKFSASAN
;
A
#
# COMPACT_ATOMS: atom_id res chain seq x y z
N MET A 1 30.52 26.67 -24.32
CA MET A 1 29.74 25.73 -25.15
C MET A 1 30.24 24.34 -24.79
N GLU A 2 29.54 23.42 -24.14
CA GLU A 2 28.17 23.31 -23.62
C GLU A 2 28.26 22.45 -22.35
N SER A 3 27.87 22.98 -21.19
CA SER A 3 27.78 22.23 -19.92
C SER A 3 26.67 22.78 -19.02
N GLY A 4 25.69 23.47 -19.63
CA GLY A 4 24.66 24.26 -18.93
C GLY A 4 23.22 23.77 -19.08
N GLU A 5 22.97 22.61 -19.69
CA GLU A 5 21.59 22.15 -19.98
C GLU A 5 21.05 21.06 -19.03
N TRP A 6 21.91 20.21 -18.44
CA TRP A 6 21.44 19.13 -17.55
C TRP A 6 20.96 19.64 -16.16
N GLY A 7 21.48 20.77 -15.69
CA GLY A 7 21.05 21.39 -14.43
C GLY A 7 19.71 22.15 -14.51
N LYS A 8 19.19 22.42 -15.72
CA LYS A 8 17.93 23.16 -15.92
C LYS A 8 16.71 22.26 -16.07
N LEU A 9 16.90 20.97 -16.35
CA LEU A 9 15.80 19.99 -16.41
C LEU A 9 15.31 19.53 -15.03
N PHE A 10 16.19 19.52 -14.01
CA PHE A 10 15.81 19.10 -12.64
C PHE A 10 15.17 20.19 -11.79
N ILE A 11 15.27 21.47 -12.19
CA ILE A 11 14.77 22.62 -11.41
C ILE A 11 13.48 23.22 -12.02
N ARG A 12 13.09 22.85 -13.25
CA ARG A 12 11.86 23.35 -13.89
C ARG A 12 10.59 22.52 -13.65
N SER A 13 10.65 21.32 -13.07
CA SER A 13 9.43 20.56 -12.69
C SER A 13 8.94 20.82 -11.25
N ALA A 14 9.69 21.59 -10.45
CA ALA A 14 9.36 21.87 -9.05
C ALA A 14 8.59 23.19 -8.83
N HIS A 15 8.10 23.85 -9.89
CA HIS A 15 7.35 25.11 -9.82
C HIS A 15 6.02 25.09 -10.61
N ALA A 16 5.31 23.97 -10.57
CA ALA A 16 3.87 24.00 -10.75
C ALA A 16 3.22 24.08 -9.36
N ARG A 17 2.68 25.25 -9.00
CA ARG A 17 1.69 25.34 -7.92
C ARG A 17 0.49 24.51 -8.36
N ALA A 18 0.43 23.24 -7.93
CA ALA A 18 -0.81 22.49 -8.02
C ALA A 18 -1.82 23.18 -7.10
N SER A 19 -2.89 23.69 -7.70
CA SER A 19 -4.02 24.24 -6.97
C SER A 19 -4.72 23.10 -6.20
N PRO A 20 -5.45 23.36 -5.10
CA PRO A 20 -6.19 22.33 -4.38
C PRO A 20 -7.35 21.69 -5.16
N PHE A 21 -7.56 22.06 -6.44
CA PHE A 21 -8.78 21.76 -7.19
C PHE A 21 -8.62 20.78 -8.37
N ASP A 22 -7.41 20.30 -8.67
CA ASP A 22 -7.18 19.38 -9.79
C ASP A 22 -7.26 17.89 -9.39
N LEU A 23 -8.28 17.54 -8.60
CA LEU A 23 -8.58 16.19 -8.12
C LEU A 23 -9.81 15.63 -8.84
N VAL A 24 -9.66 15.45 -10.16
CA VAL A 24 -10.67 14.80 -11.00
C VAL A 24 -10.40 13.29 -11.02
N PHE A 25 -11.42 12.52 -10.63
CA PHE A 25 -11.66 11.10 -10.84
C PHE A 25 -10.47 10.25 -11.34
N ASP A 26 -10.01 9.33 -10.49
CA ASP A 26 -9.23 8.21 -10.97
C ASP A 26 -9.85 6.90 -10.48
N ILE A 27 -10.74 6.36 -11.32
CA ILE A 27 -11.25 4.98 -11.28
C ILE A 27 -10.12 3.98 -11.66
N SER A 28 -8.91 4.48 -11.94
CA SER A 28 -7.71 3.72 -12.31
C SER A 28 -7.26 2.67 -11.28
N LEU A 29 -7.78 2.66 -10.05
CA LEU A 29 -7.43 1.69 -9.01
C LEU A 29 -7.95 0.25 -9.26
N PHE A 30 -8.85 0.04 -10.25
CA PHE A 30 -9.25 -1.29 -10.74
C PHE A 30 -8.33 -1.86 -11.81
N SER A 31 -7.48 -1.01 -12.39
CA SER A 31 -6.63 -1.38 -13.52
C SER A 31 -5.16 -1.39 -13.09
N ASP A 32 -4.78 -2.36 -12.27
CA ASP A 32 -3.56 -3.07 -12.65
C ASP A 32 -3.88 -3.61 -14.04
N ARG A 33 -3.37 -2.96 -15.10
CA ARG A 33 -3.75 -3.25 -16.50
C ARG A 33 -3.57 -4.74 -16.76
N LEU A 34 -4.66 -5.51 -16.66
CA LEU A 34 -4.70 -6.91 -17.05
C LEU A 34 -4.19 -6.98 -18.48
N LEU A 35 -3.12 -7.75 -18.69
CA LEU A 35 -2.57 -7.97 -20.01
C LEU A 35 -3.68 -8.55 -20.90
N PRO A 36 -3.80 -8.08 -22.15
CA PRO A 36 -4.78 -8.61 -23.08
C PRO A 36 -4.55 -10.11 -23.29
N ALA A 37 -5.63 -10.88 -23.39
CA ALA A 37 -5.52 -12.28 -23.77
C ALA A 37 -4.92 -12.40 -25.19
N THR A 38 -4.09 -13.41 -25.42
CA THR A 38 -3.59 -13.65 -26.78
C THR A 38 -4.70 -14.22 -27.66
N THR A 39 -4.67 -13.91 -28.96
CA THR A 39 -5.67 -14.40 -29.91
C THR A 39 -5.76 -15.93 -29.92
N ASP A 40 -4.64 -16.63 -29.73
CA ASP A 40 -4.60 -18.11 -29.70
C ASP A 40 -5.26 -18.68 -28.42
N GLN A 41 -5.07 -18.02 -27.27
CA GLN A 41 -5.76 -18.37 -26.03
C GLN A 41 -7.28 -18.19 -26.18
N LEU A 42 -7.71 -17.07 -26.78
CA LEU A 42 -9.14 -16.82 -27.01
C LEU A 42 -9.73 -17.81 -28.02
N LYS A 43 -9.04 -18.11 -29.12
CA LYS A 43 -9.51 -19.05 -30.15
C LYS A 43 -9.64 -20.47 -29.61
N SER A 44 -8.63 -20.94 -28.87
CA SER A 44 -8.65 -22.28 -28.26
C SER A 44 -9.75 -22.42 -27.22
N THR A 45 -9.95 -21.38 -26.41
CA THR A 45 -11.03 -21.33 -25.42
C THR A 45 -12.40 -21.30 -26.10
N PHE A 46 -12.62 -20.38 -27.04
CA PHE A 46 -13.88 -20.26 -27.77
C PHE A 46 -14.26 -21.58 -28.45
N SER A 47 -13.32 -22.21 -29.16
CA SER A 47 -13.56 -23.47 -29.89
C SER A 47 -13.93 -24.63 -28.97
N ARG A 48 -13.55 -24.57 -27.69
CA ARG A 48 -13.86 -25.60 -26.69
C ARG A 48 -15.28 -25.48 -26.15
N PHE A 49 -15.80 -24.26 -26.02
CA PHE A 49 -17.13 -24.02 -25.44
C PHE A 49 -18.21 -23.77 -26.49
N ALA A 50 -17.85 -23.40 -27.73
CA ALA A 50 -18.79 -23.27 -28.84
C ALA A 50 -19.39 -24.62 -29.24
N SER A 51 -20.70 -24.77 -29.04
CA SER A 51 -21.42 -26.03 -29.29
C SER A 51 -22.17 -26.06 -30.62
N THR A 52 -22.45 -24.90 -31.22
CA THR A 52 -23.29 -24.76 -32.41
C THR A 52 -22.43 -24.41 -33.62
N GLU A 53 -22.76 -24.97 -34.78
CA GLU A 53 -22.07 -24.68 -36.04
C GLU A 53 -23.09 -24.20 -37.08
N CYS A 54 -22.84 -23.02 -37.67
CA CYS A 54 -23.67 -22.42 -38.70
C CYS A 54 -22.77 -21.97 -39.86
N ASN A 55 -23.09 -22.39 -41.09
CA ASN A 55 -22.34 -22.02 -42.30
C ASN A 55 -20.81 -22.26 -42.20
N GLY A 56 -20.40 -23.34 -41.54
CA GLY A 56 -18.98 -23.69 -41.36
C GLY A 56 -18.23 -22.86 -40.31
N SER A 57 -18.93 -21.97 -39.57
CA SER A 57 -18.39 -21.21 -38.44
C SER A 57 -19.01 -21.68 -37.14
N ARG A 58 -18.22 -21.76 -36.06
CA ARG A 58 -18.69 -22.15 -34.73
C ARG A 58 -19.17 -20.94 -33.94
N PHE A 59 -20.24 -21.15 -33.17
CA PHE A 59 -20.88 -20.14 -32.32
C PHE A 59 -21.13 -20.68 -30.91
N MET A 60 -21.11 -19.79 -29.93
CA MET A 60 -21.53 -20.09 -28.56
C MET A 60 -23.00 -19.71 -28.37
N THR A 61 -23.78 -20.59 -27.75
CA THR A 61 -25.13 -20.25 -27.27
C THR A 61 -25.06 -19.45 -25.98
N ALA A 62 -26.17 -18.83 -25.59
CA ALA A 62 -26.27 -18.14 -24.29
C ALA A 62 -25.92 -19.04 -23.10
N GLU A 63 -26.30 -20.33 -23.15
CA GLU A 63 -25.97 -21.32 -22.12
C GLU A 63 -24.47 -21.70 -22.14
N ASP A 64 -23.87 -21.83 -23.32
CA ASP A 64 -22.43 -22.10 -23.44
C ASP A 64 -21.61 -20.97 -22.83
N PHE A 65 -22.02 -19.73 -23.05
CA PHE A 65 -21.31 -18.56 -22.54
C PHE A 65 -21.52 -18.35 -21.04
N VAL A 66 -22.76 -18.23 -20.59
CA VAL A 66 -23.08 -17.84 -19.21
C VAL A 66 -22.91 -19.01 -18.22
N CYS A 67 -23.47 -20.18 -18.56
CA CYS A 67 -23.53 -21.31 -17.64
C CYS A 67 -22.26 -22.16 -17.70
N LYS A 68 -21.73 -22.44 -18.90
CA LYS A 68 -20.53 -23.30 -19.03
C LYS A 68 -19.24 -22.49 -18.88
N PHE A 69 -19.04 -21.48 -19.72
CA PHE A 69 -17.78 -20.74 -19.78
C PHE A 69 -17.59 -19.79 -18.59
N LEU A 70 -18.53 -18.88 -18.30
CA LEU A 70 -18.42 -17.98 -17.13
C LEU A 70 -18.67 -18.72 -15.80
N SER A 71 -19.30 -19.89 -15.88
CA SER A 71 -19.67 -20.73 -14.73
C SER A 71 -20.45 -19.93 -13.68
N LEU A 72 -21.31 -19.01 -14.13
CA LEU A 72 -22.18 -18.26 -13.23
C LEU A 72 -23.22 -19.25 -12.66
N PRO A 73 -23.42 -19.30 -11.33
CA PRO A 73 -24.22 -20.33 -10.66
C PRO A 73 -25.72 -20.19 -10.97
N VAL A 74 -26.15 -20.52 -12.19
CA VAL A 74 -27.56 -20.44 -12.62
C VAL A 74 -28.40 -21.52 -11.96
N ASP A 75 -29.32 -21.13 -11.07
CA ASP A 75 -30.27 -22.03 -10.44
C ASP A 75 -31.11 -22.71 -11.54
N ALA A 76 -31.13 -24.04 -11.56
CA ALA A 76 -31.67 -24.84 -12.68
C ALA A 76 -33.17 -24.63 -12.95
N LYS A 77 -33.88 -23.89 -12.08
CA LYS A 77 -35.31 -23.60 -12.19
C LYS A 77 -35.64 -22.16 -12.63
N LEU A 78 -34.65 -21.28 -12.86
CA LEU A 78 -34.91 -19.86 -13.09
C LEU A 78 -34.52 -19.37 -14.50
N HIS A 79 -35.56 -19.19 -15.33
CA HIS A 79 -35.72 -18.41 -16.57
C HIS A 79 -34.53 -18.29 -17.54
N SER A 80 -34.61 -19.03 -18.65
CA SER A 80 -33.88 -18.83 -19.92
C SER A 80 -33.73 -17.35 -20.34
N ALA A 81 -34.66 -16.48 -19.95
CA ALA A 81 -34.62 -15.04 -20.21
C ALA A 81 -33.40 -14.33 -19.55
N THR A 82 -33.03 -14.66 -18.32
CA THR A 82 -31.88 -14.03 -17.64
C THR A 82 -30.56 -14.47 -18.25
N VAL A 83 -30.43 -15.75 -18.60
CA VAL A 83 -29.26 -16.29 -19.31
C VAL A 83 -29.10 -15.61 -20.67
N LYS A 84 -30.21 -15.47 -21.43
CA LYS A 84 -30.21 -14.73 -22.70
C LYS A 84 -29.84 -13.27 -22.52
N LEU A 85 -30.33 -12.61 -21.47
CA LEU A 85 -30.00 -11.21 -21.18
C LEU A 85 -28.52 -11.00 -20.89
N LEU A 86 -27.92 -11.86 -20.06
CA LEU A 86 -26.49 -11.77 -19.74
C LEU A 86 -25.62 -12.06 -20.97
N ALA A 87 -26.00 -13.06 -21.77
CA ALA A 87 -25.33 -13.38 -23.03
C ALA A 87 -25.45 -12.24 -24.06
N ARG A 88 -26.56 -11.48 -24.04
CA ARG A 88 -26.78 -10.31 -24.90
C ARG A 88 -25.70 -9.25 -24.76
N ALA A 89 -25.03 -9.17 -23.62
CA ALA A 89 -23.93 -8.24 -23.42
C ALA A 89 -22.72 -8.56 -24.32
N ALA A 90 -22.49 -9.84 -24.60
CA ALA A 90 -21.40 -10.32 -25.44
C ALA A 90 -21.81 -10.43 -26.91
N ASP A 91 -23.05 -10.83 -27.20
CA ASP A 91 -23.63 -10.85 -28.56
C ASP A 91 -23.84 -9.41 -29.06
N LYS A 92 -22.94 -8.91 -29.93
CA LYS A 92 -23.07 -7.56 -30.49
C LYS A 92 -23.97 -7.50 -31.69
N ASP A 93 -23.98 -8.56 -32.50
CA ASP A 93 -24.80 -8.66 -33.70
C ASP A 93 -26.29 -8.84 -33.39
N LYS A 94 -26.62 -9.21 -32.14
CA LYS A 94 -27.97 -9.42 -31.60
C LYS A 94 -28.74 -10.51 -32.35
N ASP A 95 -28.04 -11.52 -32.85
CA ASP A 95 -28.63 -12.66 -33.55
C ASP A 95 -28.93 -13.86 -32.62
N GLY A 96 -28.60 -13.74 -31.33
CA GLY A 96 -28.81 -14.75 -30.30
C GLY A 96 -27.67 -15.77 -30.18
N LEU A 97 -26.62 -15.62 -30.97
CA LEU A 97 -25.40 -16.42 -30.94
C LEU A 97 -24.20 -15.51 -30.67
N ILE A 98 -23.13 -16.08 -30.11
CA ILE A 98 -21.89 -15.34 -29.84
C ILE A 98 -20.83 -15.88 -30.78
N SER A 99 -20.40 -15.05 -31.73
CA SER A 99 -19.30 -15.36 -32.65
C SER A 99 -17.93 -15.24 -31.94
N PHE A 100 -16.86 -15.69 -32.61
CA PHE A 100 -15.51 -15.48 -32.09
C PHE A 100 -15.16 -13.99 -32.01
N GLU A 101 -15.68 -13.19 -32.95
CA GLU A 101 -15.44 -11.75 -32.99
C GLU A 101 -16.12 -11.06 -31.80
N ASP A 102 -17.38 -11.42 -31.51
CA ASP A 102 -18.11 -10.99 -30.31
C ASP A 102 -17.35 -11.36 -29.04
N PHE A 103 -16.92 -12.62 -28.94
CA PHE A 103 -16.17 -13.13 -27.79
C PHE A 103 -14.85 -12.38 -27.56
N SER A 104 -14.14 -12.03 -28.63
CA SER A 104 -12.89 -11.25 -28.56
C SER A 104 -13.16 -9.78 -28.19
N GLN A 105 -14.20 -9.18 -28.76
CA GLN A 105 -14.54 -7.79 -28.48
C GLN A 105 -15.08 -7.60 -27.06
N PHE A 106 -15.81 -8.57 -26.53
CA PHE A 106 -16.28 -8.57 -25.14
C PHE A 106 -15.12 -8.67 -24.14
N GLU A 107 -14.07 -9.44 -24.44
CA GLU A 107 -12.82 -9.44 -23.65
C GLU A 107 -12.22 -8.03 -23.55
N SER A 108 -12.18 -7.32 -24.68
CA SER A 108 -11.66 -5.96 -24.72
C SER A 108 -12.53 -4.98 -23.96
N MET A 109 -13.86 -5.16 -24.02
CA MET A 109 -14.82 -4.36 -23.27
C MET A 109 -14.66 -4.54 -21.76
N LEU A 110 -14.41 -5.76 -21.28
CA LEU A 110 -14.17 -6.04 -19.86
C LEU A 110 -12.93 -5.32 -19.29
N ARG A 111 -11.97 -4.96 -20.15
CA ARG A 111 -10.76 -4.21 -19.76
C ARG A 111 -10.94 -2.68 -19.78
N SER A 112 -12.07 -2.19 -20.28
CA SER A 112 -12.34 -0.75 -20.32
C SER A 112 -12.55 -0.16 -18.92
N PRO A 113 -12.20 1.11 -18.69
CA PRO A 113 -12.35 1.75 -17.37
C PRO A 113 -13.81 1.92 -16.96
N ASP A 114 -14.72 1.96 -17.93
CA ASP A 114 -16.17 2.09 -17.78
C ASP A 114 -16.92 0.79 -18.12
N ALA A 115 -16.24 -0.37 -18.04
CA ALA A 115 -16.78 -1.68 -18.41
C ALA A 115 -18.16 -1.99 -17.81
N LEU A 116 -18.39 -1.62 -16.54
CA LEU A 116 -19.69 -1.80 -15.89
C LEU A 116 -20.84 -1.13 -16.66
N TYR A 117 -20.63 0.11 -17.12
CA TYR A 117 -21.63 0.86 -17.87
C TYR A 117 -21.76 0.36 -19.30
N LEU A 118 -20.64 0.06 -19.98
CA LEU A 118 -20.65 -0.45 -21.36
C LEU A 118 -21.37 -1.79 -21.46
N ILE A 119 -21.07 -2.72 -20.55
CA ILE A 119 -21.72 -4.04 -20.51
C ILE A 119 -23.20 -3.91 -20.18
N SER A 120 -23.55 -3.04 -19.23
CA SER A 120 -24.96 -2.75 -18.93
C SER A 120 -25.67 -2.15 -20.15
N PHE A 121 -25.04 -1.24 -20.87
CA PHE A 121 -25.62 -0.65 -22.08
C PHE A 121 -25.88 -1.70 -23.16
N GLU A 122 -24.94 -2.63 -23.38
CA GLU A 122 -25.11 -3.73 -24.33
C GLU A 122 -26.15 -4.77 -23.90
N MET A 123 -26.34 -4.99 -22.59
CA MET A 123 -27.44 -5.83 -22.06
C MET A 123 -28.82 -5.23 -22.37
N PHE A 124 -28.94 -3.90 -22.27
CA PHE A 124 -30.20 -3.19 -22.52
C PHE A 124 -30.46 -2.95 -24.00
N LYS A 125 -29.44 -2.96 -24.85
CA LYS A 125 -29.59 -2.73 -26.30
C LYS A 125 -30.20 -3.96 -26.98
N SER A 126 -31.33 -3.77 -27.66
CA SER A 126 -32.05 -4.88 -28.29
C SER A 126 -31.71 -5.22 -29.72
N SER A 127 -31.26 -4.23 -30.50
CA SER A 127 -30.89 -4.38 -31.90
C SER A 127 -29.56 -3.70 -32.20
N ASN A 128 -28.85 -4.21 -33.21
CA ASN A 128 -27.59 -3.63 -33.66
C ASN A 128 -27.88 -2.56 -34.74
N THR A 129 -28.10 -1.31 -34.32
CA THR A 129 -28.30 -0.16 -35.22
C THR A 129 -26.99 0.59 -35.46
N GLN A 130 -26.85 1.26 -36.62
CA GLN A 130 -25.65 2.06 -36.97
C GLN A 130 -25.26 3.09 -35.90
N THR A 131 -26.25 3.63 -35.19
CA THR A 131 -26.04 4.36 -33.93
C THR A 131 -26.60 3.53 -32.80
N PRO A 132 -25.79 3.08 -31.83
CA PRO A 132 -26.29 2.23 -30.77
C PRO A 132 -27.17 3.06 -29.83
N GLN A 133 -28.43 2.69 -29.71
CA GLN A 133 -29.41 3.40 -28.90
C GLN A 133 -30.37 2.42 -28.21
N ILE A 134 -30.93 2.84 -27.07
CA ILE A 134 -31.89 2.07 -26.27
C ILE A 134 -33.28 2.72 -26.38
N SER A 135 -34.31 1.90 -26.51
CA SER A 135 -35.71 2.32 -26.44
C SER A 135 -36.31 2.19 -25.06
N PHE A 136 -37.45 2.86 -24.82
CA PHE A 136 -38.23 2.65 -23.59
C PHE A 136 -38.63 1.18 -23.43
N GLN A 137 -39.01 0.50 -24.52
CA GLN A 137 -39.40 -0.90 -24.46
C GLN A 137 -38.22 -1.78 -24.00
N ASP A 138 -37.03 -1.57 -24.59
CA ASP A 138 -35.86 -2.34 -24.20
C ASP A 138 -35.52 -2.14 -22.72
N PHE A 139 -35.61 -0.89 -22.26
CA PHE A 139 -35.41 -0.56 -20.85
C PHE A 139 -36.43 -1.24 -19.93
N GLN A 140 -37.71 -1.16 -20.29
CA GLN A 140 -38.80 -1.77 -19.52
C GLN A 140 -38.67 -3.29 -19.47
N ASP A 141 -38.32 -3.93 -20.58
CA ASP A 141 -38.15 -5.38 -20.69
C ASP A 141 -37.06 -5.85 -19.71
N VAL A 142 -35.90 -5.21 -19.72
CA VAL A 142 -34.79 -5.58 -18.81
C VAL A 142 -35.15 -5.30 -17.35
N VAL A 143 -35.74 -4.14 -17.05
CA VAL A 143 -36.15 -3.79 -15.68
C VAL A 143 -37.19 -4.80 -15.15
N SER A 144 -38.12 -5.25 -15.97
CA SER A 144 -39.15 -6.22 -15.56
C SER A 144 -38.59 -7.58 -15.17
N LEU A 145 -37.37 -7.91 -15.62
CA LEU A 145 -36.68 -9.15 -15.25
C LEU A 145 -36.05 -9.08 -13.85
N THR A 146 -35.81 -7.88 -13.32
CA THR A 146 -35.23 -7.68 -11.98
C THR A 146 -36.24 -7.99 -10.87
N GLU A 147 -35.77 -8.45 -9.71
CA GLU A 147 -36.59 -8.73 -8.53
C GLU A 147 -37.38 -7.48 -8.08
N SER A 148 -36.72 -6.33 -8.06
CA SER A 148 -37.34 -5.05 -7.70
C SER A 148 -38.37 -4.62 -8.74
N GLY A 149 -38.08 -4.75 -10.03
CA GLY A 149 -39.01 -4.41 -11.11
C GLY A 149 -40.26 -5.30 -11.15
N LYS A 150 -40.17 -6.55 -10.70
CA LYS A 150 -41.35 -7.44 -10.55
C LYS A 150 -42.27 -7.00 -9.43
N LEU A 151 -41.71 -6.53 -8.32
CA LEU A 151 -42.48 -6.06 -7.16
C LEU A 151 -43.00 -4.62 -7.35
N TYR A 152 -42.19 -3.77 -7.96
CA TYR A 152 -42.43 -2.33 -8.13
C TYR A 152 -42.25 -1.96 -9.62
N PRO A 153 -43.23 -2.28 -10.47
CA PRO A 153 -43.11 -2.06 -11.91
C PRO A 153 -43.00 -0.56 -12.24
N LEU A 154 -42.12 -0.24 -13.19
CA LEU A 154 -41.95 1.12 -13.69
C LEU A 154 -43.23 1.59 -14.37
N GLN A 155 -43.81 2.67 -13.85
CA GLN A 155 -45.02 3.26 -14.39
C GLN A 155 -44.70 3.97 -15.72
N PRO A 156 -45.35 3.62 -16.84
CA PRO A 156 -45.06 4.22 -18.15
C PRO A 156 -45.33 5.72 -18.21
N ASP A 157 -46.29 6.19 -17.41
CA ASP A 157 -46.70 7.60 -17.34
C ASP A 157 -45.96 8.38 -16.26
N SER A 158 -44.91 7.81 -15.67
CA SER A 158 -44.09 8.50 -14.68
C SER A 158 -43.33 9.68 -15.29
N ASP A 159 -43.13 10.72 -14.49
CA ASP A 159 -42.33 11.90 -14.88
C ASP A 159 -40.89 11.51 -15.23
N PHE A 160 -40.32 10.49 -14.55
CA PHE A 160 -39.03 9.91 -14.91
C PHE A 160 -39.01 9.40 -16.37
N VAL A 161 -39.99 8.58 -16.77
CA VAL A 161 -40.08 8.05 -18.15
C VAL A 161 -40.28 9.19 -19.15
N ALA A 162 -41.14 10.15 -18.84
CA ALA A 162 -41.40 11.29 -19.72
C ALA A 162 -40.15 12.17 -19.97
N ARG A 163 -39.28 12.34 -18.96
CA ARG A 163 -38.03 13.13 -19.10
C ARG A 163 -37.00 12.45 -20.00
N TYR A 164 -36.80 11.15 -19.84
CA TYR A 164 -35.80 10.40 -20.61
C TYR A 164 -36.29 9.97 -21.99
N PHE A 165 -37.52 9.48 -22.10
CA PHE A 165 -38.05 8.89 -23.33
C PHE A 165 -39.07 9.78 -24.06
N GLY A 166 -39.45 10.92 -23.48
CA GLY A 166 -40.53 11.78 -23.99
C GLY A 166 -41.92 11.28 -23.57
N LYS A 167 -42.92 12.17 -23.59
CA LYS A 167 -44.32 11.82 -23.26
C LYS A 167 -44.89 10.76 -24.20
N ASP A 168 -44.43 10.73 -25.44
CA ASP A 168 -44.79 9.75 -26.46
C ASP A 168 -43.90 8.49 -26.42
N ARG A 169 -42.87 8.46 -25.57
CA ARG A 169 -41.91 7.35 -25.37
C ARG A 169 -41.14 6.97 -26.64
N ARG A 170 -41.02 7.89 -27.60
CA ARG A 170 -40.34 7.64 -28.88
C ARG A 170 -38.86 7.99 -28.86
N ARG A 171 -38.39 8.80 -27.91
CA ARG A 171 -36.98 9.16 -27.82
C ARG A 171 -36.15 7.90 -27.56
N ARG A 172 -35.03 7.81 -28.27
CA ARG A 172 -34.01 6.78 -28.11
C ARG A 172 -32.83 7.40 -27.39
N ILE A 173 -32.21 6.68 -26.46
CA ILE A 173 -31.10 7.19 -25.64
C ILE A 173 -29.79 6.55 -26.07
N GLY A 174 -28.74 7.36 -26.19
CA GLY A 174 -27.37 6.89 -26.46
C GLY A 174 -26.66 6.43 -25.18
N TYR A 175 -25.39 6.04 -25.31
CA TYR A 175 -24.58 5.52 -24.20
C TYR A 175 -24.48 6.49 -23.02
N LEU A 176 -24.09 7.75 -23.26
CA LEU A 176 -23.89 8.74 -22.19
C LEU A 176 -25.19 9.05 -21.45
N ASP A 177 -26.28 9.25 -22.18
CA ASP A 177 -27.61 9.49 -21.59
C ASP A 177 -28.11 8.28 -20.80
N PHE A 178 -27.78 7.07 -21.25
CA PHE A 178 -28.09 5.83 -20.53
C PHE A 178 -27.34 5.71 -19.21
N CYS A 179 -26.07 6.14 -19.15
CA CYS A 179 -25.30 6.16 -17.90
C CYS A 179 -25.98 7.03 -16.84
N GLU A 180 -26.45 8.22 -17.23
CA GLU A 180 -27.23 9.12 -16.36
C GLU A 180 -28.60 8.52 -16.02
N LEU A 181 -29.27 7.90 -16.99
CA LEU A 181 -30.55 7.23 -16.77
C LEU A 181 -30.44 6.14 -15.71
N LEU A 182 -29.44 5.26 -15.78
CA LEU A 182 -29.21 4.23 -14.77
C LEU A 182 -28.99 4.84 -13.38
N HIS A 183 -28.21 5.92 -13.29
CA HIS A 183 -27.97 6.60 -12.02
C HIS A 183 -29.26 7.12 -11.39
N ASP A 184 -30.10 7.80 -12.17
CA ASP A 184 -31.36 8.36 -11.68
C ASP A 184 -32.46 7.31 -11.47
N PHE A 185 -32.42 6.21 -12.23
CA PHE A 185 -33.36 5.11 -12.11
C PHE A 185 -33.34 4.49 -10.71
N HIS A 186 -32.18 4.39 -10.04
CA HIS A 186 -32.11 3.88 -8.67
C HIS A 186 -32.84 4.73 -7.65
N LYS A 187 -32.88 6.04 -7.87
CA LYS A 187 -33.67 6.94 -7.04
C LYS A 187 -35.15 6.72 -7.34
N GLU A 188 -35.53 6.67 -8.61
CA GLU A 188 -36.94 6.44 -8.98
C GLU A 188 -37.48 5.09 -8.50
N GLN A 189 -36.69 4.01 -8.54
CA GLN A 189 -37.10 2.71 -8.02
C GLN A 189 -37.41 2.76 -6.52
N ALA A 190 -36.57 3.43 -5.73
CA ALA A 190 -36.80 3.61 -4.31
C ALA A 190 -38.04 4.47 -4.03
N LEU A 191 -38.26 5.51 -4.84
CA LEU A 191 -39.46 6.35 -4.77
C LEU A 191 -40.73 5.60 -5.14
N ALA A 192 -40.69 4.79 -6.20
CA ALA A 192 -41.80 3.95 -6.63
C ALA A 192 -42.17 2.95 -5.52
N ALA A 193 -41.18 2.32 -4.88
CA ALA A 193 -41.39 1.43 -3.76
C ALA A 193 -41.98 2.16 -2.53
N PHE A 194 -41.53 3.38 -2.23
CA PHE A 194 -42.10 4.21 -1.16
C PHE A 194 -43.57 4.57 -1.45
N ARG A 195 -43.86 5.08 -2.65
CA ARG A 195 -45.22 5.43 -3.10
C ARG A 195 -46.17 4.23 -3.10
N HIS A 196 -45.66 3.02 -3.35
CA HIS A 196 -46.46 1.80 -3.30
C HIS A 196 -47.05 1.55 -1.90
N TYR A 197 -46.32 1.88 -0.83
CA TYR A 197 -46.78 1.71 0.55
C TYR A 197 -47.47 2.96 1.10
N ASP A 198 -47.10 4.17 0.66
CA ASP A 198 -47.75 5.44 1.02
C ASP A 198 -49.04 5.70 0.23
N LYS A 199 -50.02 4.80 0.38
CA LYS A 199 -51.29 4.85 -0.37
C LYS A 199 -52.09 6.13 -0.14
N ASP A 200 -52.00 6.67 1.08
CA ASP A 200 -52.74 7.88 1.48
C ASP A 200 -52.00 9.17 1.11
N SER A 201 -50.81 9.07 0.49
CA SER A 201 -49.94 10.21 0.16
C SER A 201 -49.64 11.09 1.38
N CYS A 202 -49.50 10.47 2.55
CA CYS A 202 -49.24 11.13 3.83
C CYS A 202 -47.74 11.33 4.10
N GLY A 203 -46.88 10.78 3.24
CA GLY A 203 -45.42 10.88 3.32
C GLY A 203 -44.80 9.99 4.39
N ARG A 204 -45.49 8.92 4.81
CA ARG A 204 -45.06 8.03 5.90
C ARG A 204 -45.31 6.56 5.55
N ILE A 205 -44.40 5.69 6.00
CA ILE A 205 -44.51 4.23 5.89
C ILE A 205 -44.16 3.56 7.22
N ASN A 206 -44.65 2.34 7.44
CA ASN A 206 -44.32 1.57 8.64
C ASN A 206 -42.88 1.02 8.57
N VAL A 207 -42.30 0.70 9.73
CA VAL A 207 -40.93 0.12 9.82
C VAL A 207 -40.81 -1.18 9.03
N ASP A 208 -41.82 -2.04 9.06
CA ASP A 208 -41.85 -3.28 8.28
C ASP A 208 -41.78 -3.02 6.77
N GLN A 209 -42.54 -2.03 6.30
CA GLN A 209 -42.57 -1.62 4.90
C GLN A 209 -41.24 -1.01 4.50
N PHE A 210 -40.65 -0.17 5.35
CA PHE A 210 -39.32 0.38 5.15
C PHE A 210 -38.26 -0.72 5.00
N CYS A 211 -38.23 -1.70 5.92
CA CYS A 211 -37.31 -2.83 5.84
C CYS A 211 -37.52 -3.62 4.54
N GLN A 212 -38.78 -3.86 4.14
CA GLN A 212 -39.10 -4.55 2.91
C GLN A 212 -38.56 -3.81 1.67
N ILE A 213 -38.73 -2.49 1.59
CA ILE A 213 -38.15 -1.66 0.51
C ILE A 213 -36.63 -1.79 0.50
N MET A 214 -36.00 -1.67 1.67
CA MET A 214 -34.54 -1.72 1.79
C MET A 214 -33.97 -3.10 1.39
N PHE A 215 -34.65 -4.19 1.72
CA PHE A 215 -34.21 -5.55 1.37
C PHE A 215 -34.49 -5.96 -0.08
N THR A 216 -35.37 -5.25 -0.79
CA THR A 216 -35.75 -5.55 -2.17
C THR A 216 -35.14 -4.57 -3.17
N ALA A 217 -35.37 -3.27 -3.01
CA ALA A 217 -34.92 -2.24 -3.95
C ALA A 217 -33.49 -1.74 -3.66
N LYS A 218 -33.06 -1.77 -2.40
CA LYS A 218 -31.79 -1.15 -1.96
C LYS A 218 -30.85 -2.12 -1.24
N ARG A 219 -30.99 -3.42 -1.50
CA ARG A 219 -30.20 -4.48 -0.86
C ARG A 219 -28.69 -4.30 -1.04
N HIS A 220 -28.26 -3.67 -2.13
CA HIS A 220 -26.84 -3.47 -2.46
C HIS A 220 -26.15 -2.50 -1.51
N LEU A 221 -26.93 -1.60 -0.92
CA LEU A 221 -26.46 -0.63 0.07
C LEU A 221 -26.30 -1.25 1.46
N LEU A 222 -26.69 -2.52 1.67
CA LEU A 222 -26.71 -3.15 2.98
C LEU A 222 -25.70 -4.29 3.05
N ASN A 223 -24.80 -4.24 4.04
CA ASN A 223 -23.98 -5.39 4.41
C ASN A 223 -24.74 -6.37 5.31
N ASN A 224 -24.12 -7.51 5.65
CA ASN A 224 -24.75 -8.52 6.51
C ASN A 224 -25.17 -7.96 7.88
N PHE A 225 -24.33 -7.11 8.47
CA PHE A 225 -24.62 -6.47 9.76
C PHE A 225 -25.90 -5.62 9.68
N MET A 226 -26.02 -4.80 8.63
CA MET A 226 -27.20 -3.99 8.39
C MET A 226 -28.43 -4.85 8.10
N VAL A 227 -28.30 -5.93 7.34
CA VAL A 227 -29.41 -6.86 7.07
C VAL A 227 -29.98 -7.47 8.36
N GLU A 228 -29.11 -7.86 9.30
CA GLU A 228 -29.52 -8.46 10.58
C GLU A 228 -30.07 -7.44 11.59
N ASN A 229 -29.62 -6.19 11.51
CA ASN A 229 -29.85 -5.20 12.56
C ASN A 229 -30.72 -4.00 12.15
N LEU A 230 -31.12 -3.85 10.87
CA LEU A 230 -31.96 -2.74 10.39
C LEU A 230 -33.28 -2.61 11.15
N ARG A 231 -33.96 -3.74 11.40
CA ARG A 231 -35.20 -3.74 12.19
C ARG A 231 -34.96 -3.29 13.63
N LYS A 232 -33.89 -3.82 14.27
CA LYS A 232 -33.52 -3.45 15.65
C LYS A 232 -33.18 -1.97 15.76
N PHE A 233 -32.52 -1.42 14.75
CA PHE A 233 -32.20 -0.01 14.64
C PHE A 233 -33.46 0.86 14.68
N CYS A 234 -34.43 0.59 13.82
CA CYS A 234 -35.69 1.36 13.78
C CYS A 234 -36.48 1.27 15.09
N VAL A 235 -36.54 0.08 15.71
CA VAL A 235 -37.23 -0.12 16.99
C VAL A 235 -36.53 0.61 18.15
N ARG A 236 -35.19 0.54 18.23
CA ARG A 236 -34.40 1.17 19.30
C ARG A 236 -34.51 2.69 19.30
N GLU A 237 -34.70 3.29 18.13
CA GLU A 237 -34.87 4.72 17.96
C GLU A 237 -36.33 5.19 18.19
N ASN A 238 -37.23 4.30 18.66
CA ASN A 238 -38.67 4.56 18.84
C ASN A 238 -39.32 5.15 17.58
N VAL A 239 -38.91 4.67 16.40
CA VAL A 239 -39.47 5.10 15.13
C VAL A 239 -40.75 4.34 14.87
N ASP A 240 -41.90 4.92 15.22
CA ASP A 240 -43.22 4.31 14.93
C ASP A 240 -43.50 4.27 13.42
N TYR A 241 -43.00 5.27 12.69
CA TYR A 241 -43.13 5.41 11.24
C TYR A 241 -41.90 6.08 10.63
N VAL A 242 -41.59 5.72 9.40
CA VAL A 242 -40.51 6.32 8.61
C VAL A 242 -41.11 7.38 7.69
N SER A 243 -40.69 8.64 7.87
CA SER A 243 -41.08 9.74 6.98
C SER A 243 -40.27 9.73 5.69
N TYR A 244 -40.81 10.33 4.62
CA TYR A 244 -40.09 10.46 3.36
C TYR A 244 -38.71 11.15 3.50
N PRO A 245 -38.55 12.26 4.23
CA PRO A 245 -37.23 12.87 4.43
C PRO A 245 -36.23 11.94 5.13
N TYR A 246 -36.68 11.15 6.11
CA TYR A 246 -35.83 10.17 6.78
C TYR A 246 -35.42 9.05 5.82
N PHE A 247 -36.37 8.52 5.04
CA PHE A 247 -36.09 7.53 4.00
C PHE A 247 -35.07 8.04 2.97
N ALA A 248 -35.23 9.27 2.51
CA ALA A 248 -34.32 9.89 1.55
C ALA A 248 -32.91 10.09 2.15
N ALA A 249 -32.81 10.61 3.39
CA ALA A 249 -31.54 10.78 4.08
C ALA A 249 -30.85 9.45 4.37
N PHE A 250 -31.61 8.40 4.73
CA PHE A 250 -31.06 7.06 4.95
C PHE A 250 -30.39 6.53 3.68
N ASN A 251 -31.09 6.57 2.54
CA ASN A 251 -30.50 6.15 1.26
C ASN A 251 -29.31 7.04 0.86
N GLY A 252 -29.46 8.37 1.02
CA GLY A 252 -28.42 9.35 0.70
C GLY A 252 -27.13 9.16 1.50
N LEU A 253 -27.23 8.73 2.76
CA LEU A 253 -26.06 8.38 3.58
C LEU A 253 -25.24 7.25 2.94
N PHE A 254 -25.87 6.14 2.57
CA PHE A 254 -25.18 4.99 1.97
C PHE A 254 -24.61 5.32 0.59
N GLU A 255 -25.34 6.09 -0.22
CA GLU A 255 -24.85 6.57 -1.52
C GLU A 255 -23.60 7.47 -1.38
N LYS A 256 -23.44 8.15 -0.24
CA LYS A 256 -22.33 9.06 0.06
C LYS A 256 -21.31 8.48 1.05
N MET A 257 -21.31 7.17 1.31
CA MET A 257 -20.48 6.58 2.38
C MET A 257 -18.98 6.87 2.20
N GLU A 258 -18.50 6.87 0.95
CA GLU A 258 -17.10 7.22 0.62
C GLU A 258 -16.77 8.69 0.95
N LEU A 259 -17.72 9.60 0.70
CA LEU A 259 -17.57 11.00 1.11
C LEU A 259 -17.54 11.11 2.64
N MET A 260 -18.39 10.35 3.35
CA MET A 260 -18.39 10.32 4.82
C MET A 260 -17.06 9.83 5.39
N LYS A 261 -16.47 8.77 4.81
CA LYS A 261 -15.14 8.28 5.16
C LYS A 261 -14.05 9.34 4.95
N ARG A 262 -14.11 10.09 3.84
CA ARG A 262 -13.15 11.17 3.56
C ARG A 262 -13.26 12.31 4.57
N ILE A 263 -14.48 12.70 4.95
CA ILE A 263 -14.71 13.68 6.01
C ILE A 263 -14.12 13.19 7.32
N TYR A 264 -14.39 11.93 7.71
CA TYR A 264 -13.77 11.31 8.88
C TYR A 264 -12.24 11.35 8.84
N LEU A 265 -11.63 10.96 7.72
CA LEU A 265 -10.17 10.92 7.55
C LEU A 265 -9.55 12.31 7.65
N ASN A 266 -10.26 13.34 7.17
CA ASN A 266 -9.83 14.72 7.32
C ASN A 266 -9.84 15.15 8.80
N VAL A 267 -10.93 14.85 9.52
CA VAL A 267 -11.05 15.14 10.96
C VAL A 267 -9.97 14.42 11.76
N SER A 268 -9.73 13.15 11.45
CA SER A 268 -8.77 12.28 12.15
C SER A 268 -7.33 12.46 11.68
N LYS A 269 -7.07 13.35 10.71
CA LYS A 269 -5.76 13.58 10.08
C LYS A 269 -5.11 12.27 9.58
N GLY A 270 -5.93 11.36 9.06
CA GLY A 270 -5.51 10.05 8.56
C GLY A 270 -5.31 8.97 9.63
N ASN A 271 -5.59 9.25 10.91
CA ASN A 271 -5.51 8.23 11.97
C ASN A 271 -6.84 7.46 12.09
N LEU A 272 -6.82 6.20 11.64
CA LEU A 272 -7.98 5.32 11.57
C LEU A 272 -8.63 5.02 12.94
N GLN A 273 -7.87 5.12 14.04
CA GLN A 273 -8.33 4.77 15.40
C GLN A 273 -8.90 5.96 16.19
N THR A 274 -8.93 7.15 15.59
CA THR A 274 -9.37 8.37 16.29
C THR A 274 -10.88 8.39 16.47
N ALA A 275 -11.35 8.45 17.72
CA ALA A 275 -12.76 8.69 17.99
C ALA A 275 -13.17 10.13 17.61
N VAL A 276 -14.15 10.27 16.72
CA VAL A 276 -14.66 11.55 16.24
C VAL A 276 -16.07 11.80 16.79
N THR A 277 -16.31 12.99 17.34
CA THR A 277 -17.63 13.42 17.84
C THR A 277 -18.55 13.88 16.71
N LYS A 278 -19.87 13.95 16.98
CA LYS A 278 -20.85 14.41 15.99
C LYS A 278 -20.59 15.86 15.59
N GLU A 279 -20.24 16.69 16.57
CA GLU A 279 -19.96 18.11 16.40
C GLU A 279 -18.73 18.33 15.53
N ASP A 280 -17.63 17.60 15.79
CA ASP A 280 -16.41 17.70 15.01
C ASP A 280 -16.62 17.22 13.56
N PHE A 281 -17.40 16.14 13.40
CA PHE A 281 -17.74 15.63 12.08
C PHE A 281 -18.57 16.65 11.29
N LEU A 282 -19.62 17.22 11.90
CA LEU A 282 -20.47 18.23 11.28
C LEU A 282 -19.68 19.49 10.90
N HIS A 283 -18.75 19.92 11.75
CA HIS A 283 -17.89 21.07 11.46
C HIS A 283 -17.05 20.84 10.19
N ASN A 284 -16.46 19.65 10.06
CA ASN A 284 -15.67 19.27 8.89
C ASN A 284 -16.51 18.88 7.66
N ALA A 285 -17.80 18.61 7.85
CA ALA A 285 -18.74 18.38 6.75
C ALA A 285 -19.24 19.68 6.10
N GLN A 286 -19.07 20.85 6.72
CA GLN A 286 -19.55 22.14 6.19
C GLN A 286 -19.12 22.47 4.75
N PRO A 287 -17.88 22.16 4.30
CA PRO A 287 -17.49 22.37 2.90
C PRO A 287 -18.24 21.48 1.90
N HIS A 288 -18.89 20.40 2.37
CA HIS A 288 -19.58 19.43 1.55
C HIS A 288 -21.09 19.68 1.57
N ALA A 289 -21.57 20.60 0.74
CA ALA A 289 -22.98 21.00 0.66
C ALA A 289 -23.98 19.84 0.41
N GLN A 290 -23.48 18.71 -0.11
CA GLN A 290 -24.30 17.52 -0.36
C GLN A 290 -24.59 16.71 0.91
N VAL A 291 -23.87 16.95 2.02
CA VAL A 291 -24.04 16.23 3.29
C VAL A 291 -25.00 16.98 4.19
N THR A 292 -26.09 16.31 4.59
CA THR A 292 -27.10 16.91 5.47
C THR A 292 -26.86 16.53 6.94
N PRO A 293 -27.27 17.38 7.90
CA PRO A 293 -27.20 17.02 9.32
C PRO A 293 -27.99 15.75 9.68
N LEU A 294 -29.08 15.47 8.95
CA LEU A 294 -29.89 14.26 9.16
C LEU A 294 -29.13 12.99 8.74
N GLU A 295 -28.39 13.02 7.62
CA GLU A 295 -27.52 11.92 7.20
C GLU A 295 -26.43 11.63 8.25
N VAL A 296 -25.79 12.68 8.78
CA VAL A 296 -24.78 12.54 9.84
C VAL A 296 -25.41 12.03 11.13
N GLU A 297 -26.63 12.45 11.45
CA GLU A 297 -27.34 11.90 12.60
C GLU A 297 -27.64 10.41 12.46
N ILE A 298 -28.11 9.98 11.30
CA ILE A 298 -28.35 8.56 11.00
C ILE A 298 -27.04 7.78 11.13
N LEU A 299 -25.92 8.29 10.59
CA LEU A 299 -24.60 7.66 10.70
C LEU A 299 -24.21 7.41 12.16
N PHE A 300 -24.29 8.43 13.01
CA PHE A 300 -23.92 8.30 14.43
C PHE A 300 -24.85 7.33 15.18
N LYS A 301 -26.14 7.31 14.85
CA LYS A 301 -27.09 6.34 15.42
C LYS A 301 -26.78 4.91 14.99
N LEU A 302 -26.37 4.70 13.73
CA LEU A 302 -25.93 3.39 13.23
C LEU A 302 -24.64 2.93 13.94
N CYS A 303 -23.69 3.82 14.19
CA CYS A 303 -22.47 3.50 14.93
C CYS A 303 -22.77 3.12 16.38
N LYS A 304 -23.71 3.81 17.03
CA LYS A 304 -24.19 3.47 18.38
C LYS A 304 -24.89 2.10 18.44
N LEU A 305 -25.46 1.64 17.33
CA LEU A 305 -26.01 0.27 17.24
C LEU A 305 -24.89 -0.77 17.25
N ALA A 306 -23.80 -0.52 16.53
CA ALA A 306 -22.62 -1.40 16.52
C ALA A 306 -21.90 -1.41 17.88
N HIS A 307 -21.80 -0.25 18.54
CA HIS A 307 -21.19 -0.11 19.86
C HIS A 307 -22.07 0.70 20.80
N ALA A 308 -22.84 0.00 21.64
CA ALA A 308 -23.88 0.58 22.51
C ALA A 308 -23.39 1.69 23.46
N ASP A 309 -22.10 1.68 23.82
CA ASP A 309 -21.52 2.54 24.86
C ASP A 309 -20.82 3.79 24.30
N ARG A 310 -20.83 4.01 22.98
CA ARG A 310 -20.08 5.08 22.32
C ARG A 310 -20.98 5.99 21.49
N CYS A 311 -20.84 7.30 21.69
CA CYS A 311 -21.45 8.35 20.86
C CYS A 311 -20.43 8.98 19.89
N VAL A 312 -19.39 8.23 19.56
CA VAL A 312 -18.28 8.64 18.68
C VAL A 312 -18.18 7.66 17.53
N VAL A 313 -17.64 8.13 16.41
CA VAL A 313 -17.41 7.31 15.22
C VAL A 313 -15.90 7.11 15.05
N THR A 314 -15.52 5.88 14.69
CA THR A 314 -14.18 5.45 14.32
C THR A 314 -14.19 4.90 12.89
N PHE A 315 -13.01 4.67 12.29
CA PHE A 315 -12.97 4.11 10.94
C PHE A 315 -13.55 2.70 10.88
N GLN A 316 -13.36 1.93 11.94
CA GLN A 316 -13.89 0.57 12.07
C GLN A 316 -15.43 0.55 12.00
N ASP A 317 -16.10 1.59 12.49
CA ASP A 317 -17.57 1.69 12.40
C ASP A 317 -18.04 1.83 10.95
N PHE A 318 -17.31 2.59 10.12
CA PHE A 318 -17.59 2.66 8.69
C PHE A 318 -17.43 1.31 8.02
N GLU A 319 -16.44 0.50 8.42
CA GLU A 319 -16.25 -0.86 7.89
C GLU A 319 -17.38 -1.82 8.31
N HIS A 320 -18.02 -1.58 9.45
CA HIS A 320 -19.16 -2.37 9.93
C HIS A 320 -20.49 -1.97 9.31
N ILE A 321 -20.61 -0.76 8.75
CA ILE A 321 -21.86 -0.23 8.18
C ILE A 321 -21.84 -0.25 6.66
N ASP A 322 -20.71 0.08 6.04
CA ASP A 322 -20.57 0.12 4.59
C ASP A 322 -20.64 -1.30 4.00
N PRO A 323 -21.47 -1.56 2.97
CA PRO A 323 -21.27 -2.71 2.10
C PRO A 323 -19.82 -2.72 1.59
N ASP A 324 -19.23 -3.91 1.42
CA ASP A 324 -17.84 -4.12 0.95
C ASP A 324 -17.65 -3.60 -0.49
N HIS A 325 -17.90 -2.32 -0.75
CA HIS A 325 -17.64 -1.62 -1.97
C HIS A 325 -16.17 -1.26 -1.96
N LEU A 326 -15.40 -2.14 -2.61
CA LEU A 326 -14.10 -1.80 -3.17
C LEU A 326 -13.09 -1.33 -2.13
N LYS A 327 -12.75 -2.24 -1.21
CA LYS A 327 -11.59 -2.15 -0.32
C LYS A 327 -10.27 -2.15 -1.12
N ARG A 328 -9.99 -1.07 -1.85
CA ARG A 328 -8.64 -0.72 -2.30
C ARG A 328 -8.41 0.76 -2.05
N VAL A 329 -8.32 1.12 -0.78
CA VAL A 329 -7.65 2.37 -0.40
C VAL A 329 -6.30 2.00 0.18
N SER A 330 -5.30 1.90 -0.70
CA SER A 330 -3.90 1.91 -0.29
C SER A 330 -3.55 3.31 0.18
N TYR A 331 -3.39 3.50 1.49
CA TYR A 331 -3.12 4.81 2.12
C TYR A 331 -1.68 5.30 2.00
N ILE A 332 -0.95 4.89 0.95
CA ILE A 332 0.34 5.48 0.60
C ILE A 332 0.27 5.95 -0.85
N LYS A 333 0.29 7.26 -1.05
CA LYS A 333 0.41 7.89 -2.36
C LYS A 333 1.77 7.50 -2.95
N ARG A 334 1.83 6.43 -3.75
CA ARG A 334 3.03 6.07 -4.51
C ARG A 334 3.33 7.24 -5.44
N LEU A 335 4.44 7.93 -5.22
CA LEU A 335 4.83 9.06 -6.07
C LEU A 335 5.35 8.57 -7.44
N MET A 336 5.76 7.31 -7.51
CA MET A 336 6.25 6.66 -8.73
C MET A 336 5.98 5.15 -8.64
N ASN A 337 5.37 4.58 -9.68
CA ASN A 337 5.15 3.13 -9.84
C ASN A 337 5.65 2.72 -11.24
N ILE A 338 6.80 2.05 -11.30
CA ILE A 338 7.42 1.64 -12.58
C ILE A 338 7.49 0.12 -12.59
N GLN A 339 6.89 -0.52 -13.59
CA GLN A 339 7.08 -1.94 -13.86
C GLN A 339 8.23 -2.12 -14.85
N ALA A 340 9.33 -2.73 -14.41
CA ALA A 340 10.51 -3.00 -15.22
C ALA A 340 10.43 -4.35 -15.94
N VAL A 341 9.62 -5.31 -15.45
CA VAL A 341 9.48 -6.66 -16.03
C VAL A 341 8.04 -7.17 -15.87
N ASN A 342 7.55 -7.92 -16.86
CA ASN A 342 6.18 -8.47 -16.88
C ASN A 342 6.09 -9.89 -16.25
N ASN A 343 7.18 -10.67 -16.27
CA ASN A 343 7.20 -12.05 -15.77
C ASN A 343 8.53 -12.33 -15.04
N PRO A 344 8.56 -13.01 -13.87
CA PRO A 344 9.81 -13.33 -13.16
C PRO A 344 10.84 -14.12 -13.97
N ALA A 345 10.39 -14.81 -15.03
CA ALA A 345 11.23 -15.55 -15.97
C ALA A 345 12.07 -14.66 -16.91
N ASP A 346 11.69 -13.40 -17.12
CA ASP A 346 12.37 -12.45 -18.02
C ASP A 346 13.49 -11.67 -17.29
N ARG A 347 13.87 -12.08 -16.07
CA ARG A 347 14.92 -11.42 -15.28
C ARG A 347 16.30 -11.73 -15.85
N ASP A 348 16.76 -10.86 -16.73
CA ASP A 348 18.15 -10.87 -17.20
C ASP A 348 19.11 -10.27 -16.15
N ALA A 349 20.40 -10.58 -16.27
CA ALA A 349 21.46 -10.11 -15.37
C ALA A 349 21.50 -8.58 -15.26
N PHE A 350 21.12 -7.87 -16.33
CA PHE A 350 21.02 -6.42 -16.35
C PHE A 350 19.91 -5.88 -15.43
N ILE A 351 18.74 -6.51 -15.41
CA ILE A 351 17.62 -6.12 -14.54
C ILE A 351 18.00 -6.35 -13.07
N VAL A 352 18.64 -7.47 -12.77
CA VAL A 352 19.15 -7.76 -11.42
C VAL A 352 20.19 -6.70 -11.01
N ALA A 353 21.05 -6.25 -11.93
CA ALA A 353 21.99 -5.17 -11.64
C ALA A 353 21.28 -3.84 -11.36
N LEU A 354 20.27 -3.47 -12.15
CA LEU A 354 19.46 -2.26 -11.93
C LEU A 354 18.73 -2.28 -10.59
N GLU A 355 18.15 -3.42 -10.21
CA GLU A 355 17.48 -3.61 -8.92
C GLU A 355 18.45 -3.38 -7.76
N ASN A 356 19.66 -3.92 -7.86
CA ASN A 356 20.70 -3.72 -6.84
C ASN A 356 21.16 -2.26 -6.78
N VAL A 357 21.28 -1.56 -7.92
CA VAL A 357 21.59 -0.12 -7.97
C VAL A 357 20.47 0.71 -7.34
N TYR A 358 19.21 0.36 -7.58
CA TYR A 358 18.05 0.98 -6.96
C TYR A 358 18.08 0.80 -5.43
N ARG A 359 18.23 -0.43 -4.94
CA ARG A 359 18.34 -0.75 -3.50
C ARG A 359 19.52 -0.04 -2.85
N PHE A 360 20.66 0.03 -3.55
CA PHE A 360 21.86 0.72 -3.10
C PHE A 360 21.62 2.23 -2.96
N SER A 361 20.92 2.84 -3.92
CA SER A 361 20.60 4.27 -3.90
C SER A 361 19.69 4.62 -2.73
N LEU A 362 18.62 3.83 -2.53
CA LEU A 362 17.73 4.01 -1.37
C LEU A 362 18.47 3.79 -0.04
N GLY A 363 19.30 2.75 0.03
CA GLY A 363 20.11 2.45 1.21
C GLY A 363 21.12 3.55 1.54
N SER A 364 21.68 4.20 0.52
CA SER A 364 22.60 5.33 0.67
C SER A 364 21.91 6.55 1.28
N ILE A 365 20.73 6.91 0.75
CA ILE A 365 19.92 8.05 1.25
C ILE A 365 19.49 7.77 2.69
N ALA A 366 18.95 6.58 2.95
CA ALA A 366 18.52 6.16 4.27
C ALA A 366 19.67 6.14 5.29
N GLY A 367 20.85 5.65 4.88
CA GLY A 367 22.07 5.67 5.68
C GLY A 367 22.53 7.08 6.02
N ALA A 368 22.47 8.00 5.04
CA ALA A 368 22.82 9.40 5.23
C ALA A 368 21.85 10.13 6.19
N CYS A 369 20.54 9.90 6.05
CA CYS A 369 19.52 10.45 6.94
C CYS A 369 19.73 9.97 8.39
N GLY A 370 19.88 8.65 8.59
CA GLY A 370 20.11 8.12 9.94
C GLY A 370 21.40 8.61 10.59
N ALA A 371 22.48 8.71 9.81
CA ALA A 371 23.74 9.30 10.30
C ALA A 371 23.58 10.77 10.68
N THR A 372 22.82 11.54 9.90
CA THR A 372 22.58 12.97 10.15
C THR A 372 21.82 13.17 11.46
N VAL A 373 20.74 12.44 11.69
CA VAL A 373 19.92 12.60 12.91
C VAL A 373 20.71 12.31 14.19
N VAL A 374 21.60 11.31 14.16
CA VAL A 374 22.39 10.90 15.33
C VAL A 374 23.72 11.66 15.45
N TYR A 375 24.10 12.42 14.42
CA TYR A 375 25.39 13.11 14.38
C TYR A 375 25.70 14.00 15.59
N PRO A 376 24.75 14.78 16.16
CA PRO A 376 25.02 15.56 17.37
C PRO A 376 25.49 14.71 18.55
N ILE A 377 24.95 13.49 18.70
CA ILE A 377 25.34 12.53 19.74
C ILE A 377 26.76 12.02 19.46
N ASP A 378 27.05 11.70 18.19
CA ASP A 378 28.39 11.27 17.76
C ASP A 378 29.45 12.37 18.00
N LEU A 379 29.13 13.63 17.72
CA LEU A 379 30.03 14.76 17.97
C LEU A 379 30.35 14.92 19.46
N VAL A 380 29.33 14.92 20.32
CA VAL A 380 29.52 15.04 21.77
C VAL A 380 30.34 13.86 22.29
N LYS A 381 30.03 12.63 21.85
CA LYS A 381 30.77 11.42 22.22
C LYS A 381 32.24 11.52 21.82
N THR A 382 32.53 11.91 20.58
CA THR A 382 33.91 12.00 20.08
C THR A 382 34.70 13.11 20.78
N ARG A 383 34.10 14.27 21.08
CA ARG A 383 34.76 15.31 21.89
C ARG A 383 35.06 14.86 23.31
N MET A 384 34.10 14.20 23.96
CA MET A 384 34.28 13.61 25.29
C MET A 384 35.37 12.53 25.31
N GLN A 385 35.46 11.70 24.25
CA GLN A 385 36.49 10.66 24.12
C GLN A 385 37.87 11.22 23.78
N ASN A 386 37.94 12.31 23.01
CA ASN A 386 39.19 12.95 22.61
C ASN A 386 39.72 13.96 23.64
N GLN A 387 38.93 14.30 24.67
CA GLN A 387 39.39 15.15 25.76
C GLN A 387 40.53 14.45 26.51
N ARG A 388 41.75 14.95 26.31
CA ARG A 388 42.92 14.51 27.07
C ARG A 388 42.88 15.21 28.42
N THR A 389 42.95 14.46 29.51
CA THR A 389 43.28 14.99 30.84
C THR A 389 44.71 15.51 30.77
N ALA A 390 44.89 16.77 30.37
CA ALA A 390 46.21 17.38 30.33
C ALA A 390 46.72 17.52 31.76
N ILE A 391 47.81 16.84 32.07
CA ILE A 391 48.47 16.79 33.39
C ILE A 391 49.08 18.14 33.82
N ALA A 392 48.89 19.23 33.06
CA ALA A 392 49.56 20.51 33.35
C ALA A 392 48.68 21.60 33.99
N ILE A 393 47.36 21.59 33.81
CA ILE A 393 46.44 22.59 34.42
C ILE A 393 45.09 21.88 34.61
N GLY A 394 44.64 21.70 35.85
CA GLY A 394 43.57 20.78 36.26
C GLY A 394 42.13 21.06 35.79
N GLU A 395 41.93 21.79 34.69
CA GLU A 395 40.59 22.05 34.14
C GLU A 395 40.27 21.14 32.96
N VAL A 396 39.32 20.24 33.17
CA VAL A 396 38.67 19.47 32.11
C VAL A 396 37.77 20.39 31.28
N MET A 397 38.04 20.47 29.96
CA MET A 397 37.28 21.26 28.97
C MET A 397 35.76 21.05 29.06
N TYR A 398 35.33 19.80 29.24
CA TYR A 398 33.95 19.38 29.40
C TYR A 398 33.81 18.52 30.66
N ARG A 399 32.85 18.88 31.52
CA ARG A 399 32.56 18.14 32.77
C ARG A 399 31.78 16.86 32.51
N ASN A 400 30.84 16.90 31.57
CA ASN A 400 30.02 15.76 31.16
C ASN A 400 29.49 15.99 29.73
N SER A 401 28.82 14.99 29.15
CA SER A 401 28.28 15.07 27.79
C SER A 401 27.28 16.22 27.60
N TRP A 402 26.50 16.56 28.63
CA TRP A 402 25.54 17.66 28.58
C TRP A 402 26.24 19.04 28.58
N ASP A 403 27.30 19.19 29.38
CA ASP A 403 28.16 20.37 29.40
C ASP A 403 28.87 20.55 28.04
N CYS A 404 29.36 19.46 27.45
CA CYS A 404 29.90 19.48 26.08
C CYS A 404 28.86 19.95 25.07
N PHE A 405 27.65 19.38 25.08
CA PHE A 405 26.56 19.75 24.18
C PHE A 405 26.18 21.23 24.31
N ARG A 406 25.98 21.71 25.54
CA ARG A 406 25.64 23.11 25.83
C ARG A 406 26.74 24.07 25.39
N LYS A 407 28.01 23.75 25.67
CA LYS A 407 29.16 24.56 25.25
C LYS A 407 29.31 24.61 23.72
N VAL A 408 29.08 23.50 23.02
CA VAL A 408 29.09 23.48 21.55
C VAL A 408 28.02 24.43 21.01
N ILE A 409 26.79 24.36 21.51
CA ILE A 409 25.72 25.27 21.07
C ILE A 409 26.05 26.73 21.39
N HIS A 410 26.58 26.99 22.58
CA HIS A 410 26.87 28.35 23.03
C HIS A 410 28.04 29.00 22.27
N HIS A 411 29.09 28.23 21.96
CA HIS A 411 30.32 28.76 21.33
C HIS A 411 30.40 28.57 19.81
N GLU A 412 29.76 27.53 19.26
CA GLU A 412 29.81 27.20 17.82
C GLU A 412 28.45 27.30 17.13
N GLY A 413 27.38 27.59 17.89
CA GLY A 413 26.01 27.64 17.40
C GLY A 413 25.40 26.26 17.13
N LEU A 414 24.13 26.24 16.74
CA LEU A 414 23.41 24.99 16.43
C LEU A 414 24.03 24.21 15.26
N LEU A 415 24.57 24.90 14.24
CA LEU A 415 25.27 24.27 13.13
C LEU A 415 26.64 23.68 13.54
N GLY A 416 27.22 24.13 14.66
CA GLY A 416 28.43 23.56 15.25
C GLY A 416 28.27 22.08 15.60
N LEU A 417 27.05 21.64 15.93
CA LEU A 417 26.73 20.23 16.17
C LEU A 417 26.91 19.33 14.94
N TYR A 418 26.94 19.91 13.74
CA TYR A 418 27.07 19.20 12.46
C TYR A 418 28.44 19.41 11.79
N ARG A 419 29.39 20.05 12.49
CA ARG A 419 30.73 20.32 11.97
C ARG A 419 31.54 19.03 11.84
N GLY A 420 31.67 18.54 10.61
CA GLY A 420 32.31 17.26 10.28
C GLY A 420 31.34 16.18 9.82
N LEU A 421 30.07 16.52 9.53
CA LEU A 421 29.08 15.58 9.00
C LEU A 421 29.50 15.02 7.63
N THR A 422 30.02 15.83 6.72
CA THR A 422 30.42 15.41 5.36
C THR A 422 31.38 14.21 5.35
N PRO A 423 32.55 14.24 6.04
CA PRO A 423 33.44 13.08 6.10
C PRO A 423 32.86 11.88 6.87
N GLN A 424 31.78 12.07 7.64
CA GLN A 424 31.02 10.98 8.25
C GLN A 424 30.08 10.33 7.22
N LEU A 425 29.33 11.14 6.47
CA LEU A 425 28.43 10.67 5.42
C LEU A 425 29.17 9.91 4.31
N MET A 426 30.35 10.39 3.91
CA MET A 426 31.19 9.71 2.91
C MET A 426 31.57 8.27 3.31
N GLY A 427 31.62 7.95 4.60
CA GLY A 427 31.87 6.59 5.09
C GLY A 427 30.58 5.80 5.33
N VAL A 428 29.60 6.41 6.01
CA VAL A 428 28.43 5.70 6.50
C VAL A 428 27.40 5.40 5.40
N ALA A 429 27.22 6.29 4.42
CA ALA A 429 26.22 6.07 3.37
C ALA A 429 26.55 4.85 2.50
N PRO A 430 27.78 4.69 1.96
CA PRO A 430 28.16 3.47 1.23
C PRO A 430 28.13 2.22 2.11
N GLU A 431 28.56 2.32 3.37
CA GLU A 431 28.50 1.21 4.33
C GLU A 431 27.07 0.66 4.47
N LYS A 432 26.08 1.54 4.68
CA LYS A 432 24.68 1.13 4.84
C LYS A 432 24.05 0.64 3.53
N ALA A 433 24.39 1.28 2.41
CA ALA A 433 23.91 0.89 1.10
C ALA A 433 24.30 -0.55 0.75
N ILE A 434 25.59 -0.89 0.87
CA ILE A 434 26.10 -2.23 0.56
C ILE A 434 25.46 -3.26 1.49
N LYS A 435 25.39 -2.95 2.78
CA LYS A 435 24.83 -3.86 3.79
C LYS A 435 23.36 -4.18 3.53
N LEU A 436 22.54 -3.17 3.23
CA LEU A 436 21.10 -3.35 2.96
C LEU A 436 20.87 -4.09 1.64
N THR A 437 21.54 -3.66 0.56
CA THR A 437 21.40 -4.29 -0.76
C THR A 437 21.78 -5.77 -0.74
N VAL A 438 22.90 -6.13 -0.11
CA VAL A 438 23.35 -7.53 -0.05
C VAL A 438 22.46 -8.37 0.87
N ASN A 439 22.01 -7.82 2.00
CA ASN A 439 21.06 -8.52 2.86
C ASN A 439 19.77 -8.86 2.09
N ASP A 440 19.21 -7.90 1.37
CA ASP A 440 17.97 -8.10 0.63
C ASP A 440 18.18 -9.04 -0.55
N PHE A 441 19.29 -8.91 -1.28
CA PHE A 441 19.64 -9.83 -2.37
C PHE A 441 19.77 -11.29 -1.90
N VAL A 442 20.40 -11.53 -0.75
CA VAL A 442 20.54 -12.89 -0.21
C VAL A 442 19.20 -13.40 0.32
N ARG A 443 18.41 -12.56 1.00
CA ARG A 443 17.05 -12.89 1.46
C ARG A 443 16.16 -13.32 0.29
N ASP A 444 16.19 -12.61 -0.82
CA ASP A 444 15.39 -12.92 -2.01
C ASP A 444 15.66 -14.33 -2.53
N LYS A 445 16.93 -14.78 -2.51
CA LYS A 445 17.29 -16.12 -2.98
C LYS A 445 16.81 -17.26 -2.09
N PHE A 446 16.57 -16.98 -0.81
CA PHE A 446 16.11 -17.96 0.17
C PHE A 446 14.64 -17.80 0.54
N THR A 447 13.94 -16.82 -0.06
CA THR A 447 12.50 -16.66 0.11
C THR A 447 11.76 -17.64 -0.78
N HIS A 448 10.96 -18.51 -0.16
CA HIS A 448 10.02 -19.38 -0.86
C HIS A 448 8.63 -19.12 -0.26
N ASP A 449 7.65 -18.84 -1.11
CA ASP A 449 6.25 -18.58 -0.71
C ASP A 449 6.10 -17.52 0.41
N GLY A 450 6.91 -16.45 0.34
CA GLY A 450 6.90 -15.35 1.32
C GLY A 450 7.55 -15.66 2.67
N ASN A 451 8.05 -16.89 2.86
CA ASN A 451 8.72 -17.31 4.08
C ASN A 451 10.23 -17.53 3.87
N ILE A 452 11.02 -17.13 4.87
CA ILE A 452 12.47 -17.31 4.91
C ILE A 452 12.81 -18.05 6.20
N PRO A 453 13.56 -19.16 6.15
CA PRO A 453 13.94 -19.86 7.37
C PRO A 453 14.97 -19.04 8.18
N PHE A 454 14.90 -19.12 9.51
CA PHE A 454 15.72 -18.30 10.42
C PHE A 454 17.23 -18.38 10.13
N TRP A 455 17.75 -19.57 9.82
CA TRP A 455 19.18 -19.73 9.49
C TRP A 455 19.58 -18.95 8.23
N ALA A 456 18.68 -18.85 7.24
CA ALA A 456 18.92 -18.08 6.02
C ALA A 456 18.84 -16.58 6.29
N GLU A 457 17.98 -16.13 7.21
CA GLU A 457 17.96 -14.73 7.65
C GLU A 457 19.29 -14.33 8.32
N VAL A 458 19.84 -15.22 9.16
CA VAL A 458 21.14 -15.04 9.82
C VAL A 458 22.27 -14.98 8.79
N ILE A 459 22.27 -15.88 7.80
CA ILE A 459 23.25 -15.89 6.71
C ILE A 459 23.13 -14.62 5.87
N ALA A 460 21.92 -14.19 5.51
CA ALA A 460 21.72 -12.96 4.74
C ALA A 460 22.26 -11.74 5.48
N GLY A 461 21.98 -11.63 6.77
CA GLY A 461 22.53 -10.58 7.62
C GLY A 461 24.05 -10.67 7.71
N GLY A 462 24.61 -11.86 7.90
CA GLY A 462 26.06 -12.10 7.95
C GLY A 462 26.76 -11.73 6.64
N CYS A 463 26.19 -12.09 5.48
CA CYS A 463 26.66 -11.74 4.14
C CYS A 463 26.64 -10.22 3.93
N GLY A 464 25.57 -9.53 4.35
CA GLY A 464 25.51 -8.07 4.33
C GLY A 464 26.58 -7.42 5.22
N GLY A 465 26.88 -8.03 6.37
CA GLY A 465 27.95 -7.62 7.27
C GLY A 465 29.36 -7.85 6.71
N ALA A 466 29.58 -8.96 5.99
CA ALA A 466 30.85 -9.28 5.36
C ALA A 466 31.12 -8.41 4.13
N SER A 467 30.11 -8.26 3.26
CA SER A 467 30.24 -7.48 2.03
C SER A 467 30.61 -6.03 2.32
N GLN A 468 29.96 -5.38 3.30
CA GLN A 468 30.33 -4.01 3.67
C GLN A 468 31.81 -3.91 4.05
N VAL A 469 32.35 -4.85 4.84
CA VAL A 469 33.75 -4.79 5.32
C VAL A 469 34.72 -4.93 4.15
N MET A 470 34.41 -5.79 3.17
CA MET A 470 35.26 -5.94 1.98
C MET A 470 35.44 -4.61 1.24
N PHE A 471 34.39 -3.79 1.13
CA PHE A 471 34.43 -2.53 0.39
C PHE A 471 34.82 -1.33 1.26
N THR A 472 34.46 -1.31 2.54
CA THR A 472 34.70 -0.15 3.41
C THR A 472 36.08 -0.18 4.06
N ASN A 473 36.71 -1.35 4.24
CA ASN A 473 37.99 -1.44 4.96
C ASN A 473 39.12 -0.61 4.33
N PRO A 474 39.32 -0.58 2.99
CA PRO A 474 40.29 0.32 2.36
C PRO A 474 40.02 1.80 2.63
N VAL A 475 38.75 2.20 2.68
CA VAL A 475 38.35 3.59 2.99
C VAL A 475 38.57 3.90 4.47
N GLU A 476 38.20 2.98 5.37
CA GLU A 476 38.41 3.11 6.82
C GLU A 476 39.89 3.31 7.16
N ILE A 477 40.78 2.48 6.62
CA ILE A 477 42.20 2.54 6.98
C ILE A 477 42.89 3.81 6.45
N VAL A 478 42.50 4.25 5.24
CA VAL A 478 42.96 5.53 4.68
C VAL A 478 42.49 6.69 5.55
N LYS A 479 41.21 6.68 5.97
CA LYS A 479 40.64 7.70 6.87
C LYS A 479 41.40 7.76 8.20
N ILE A 480 41.66 6.60 8.82
CA ILE A 480 42.41 6.52 10.08
C ILE A 480 43.83 7.07 9.91
N ARG A 481 44.55 6.68 8.84
CA ARG A 481 45.93 7.16 8.59
C ARG A 481 45.99 8.67 8.38
N LEU A 482 45.05 9.23 7.63
CA LEU A 482 44.96 10.68 7.41
C LEU A 482 44.59 11.43 8.70
N GLN A 483 43.72 10.87 9.55
CA GLN A 483 43.39 11.45 10.85
C GLN A 483 44.58 11.43 11.81
N VAL A 484 45.28 10.29 11.93
CA VAL A 484 46.47 10.16 12.78
C VAL A 484 47.62 11.05 12.29
N ALA A 485 47.85 11.14 10.98
CA ALA A 485 48.85 12.05 10.40
C ALA A 485 48.50 13.53 10.65
N GLY A 486 47.20 13.85 10.71
CA GLY A 486 46.70 15.18 11.06
C GLY A 486 46.96 15.57 12.52
N GLU A 487 46.94 14.61 13.46
CA GLU A 487 47.26 14.86 14.88
C GLU A 487 48.76 15.12 15.12
N VAL A 488 49.64 14.50 14.32
CA VAL A 488 51.10 14.71 14.37
C VAL A 488 51.52 16.05 13.75
N ARG A 489 50.60 16.75 13.06
CA ARG A 489 50.85 18.02 12.36
C ARG A 489 51.20 19.21 13.25
N ASN A 490 51.12 19.07 14.57
CA ASN A 490 51.58 20.10 15.51
C ASN A 490 53.12 20.23 15.58
N GLY A 491 53.91 19.55 14.73
CA GLY A 491 55.37 19.67 14.76
C GLY A 491 56.16 19.45 13.46
N SER A 492 55.58 19.07 12.30
CA SER A 492 56.37 18.84 11.07
C SER A 492 55.58 19.09 9.78
N GLY A 493 56.14 19.91 8.88
CA GLY A 493 55.47 20.54 7.74
C GLY A 493 55.27 19.73 6.46
N SER A 494 55.18 18.39 6.51
CA SER A 494 54.93 17.59 5.28
C SER A 494 53.45 17.23 5.13
N ARG A 495 52.85 17.57 3.98
CA ARG A 495 51.48 17.16 3.61
C ARG A 495 51.51 15.67 3.21
N VAL A 496 51.10 14.80 4.13
CA VAL A 496 50.82 13.39 3.78
C VAL A 496 49.57 13.37 2.90
N GLY A 497 49.77 13.15 1.61
CA GLY A 497 48.69 13.07 0.62
C GLY A 497 48.06 11.68 0.56
N LEU A 498 46.82 11.61 0.12
CA LEU A 498 46.09 10.35 -0.12
C LEU A 498 46.90 9.36 -0.97
N GLY A 499 47.60 9.87 -2.01
CA GLY A 499 48.46 9.05 -2.87
C GLY A 499 49.70 8.49 -2.17
N SER A 500 50.32 9.22 -1.24
CA SER A 500 51.44 8.69 -0.44
C SER A 500 50.97 7.59 0.52
N VAL A 501 49.81 7.76 1.16
CA VAL A 501 49.24 6.73 2.06
C VAL A 501 48.90 5.44 1.30
N LEU A 502 48.33 5.56 0.10
CA LEU A 502 48.00 4.41 -0.75
C LEU A 502 49.27 3.68 -1.20
N ARG A 503 50.33 4.42 -1.57
CA ARG A 503 51.62 3.86 -1.98
C ARG A 503 52.36 3.19 -0.81
N ASP A 504 52.28 3.77 0.38
CA ASP A 504 52.96 3.27 1.58
C ASP A 504 52.29 2.01 2.16
N LEU A 505 50.97 1.91 2.07
CA LEU A 505 50.22 0.74 2.56
C LEU A 505 50.25 -0.43 1.56
N GLY A 506 50.13 -0.13 0.27
CA GLY A 506 49.89 -1.15 -0.76
C GLY A 506 48.57 -1.93 -0.55
N LEU A 507 48.27 -2.88 -1.44
CA LEU A 507 47.01 -3.65 -1.39
C LEU A 507 46.86 -4.49 -0.11
N ARG A 508 47.94 -5.12 0.37
CA ARG A 508 47.91 -5.89 1.63
C ARG A 508 47.77 -5.00 2.86
N GLY A 509 48.35 -3.80 2.84
CA GLY A 509 48.19 -2.84 3.93
C GLY A 509 46.77 -2.31 4.02
N LEU A 510 46.07 -2.14 2.89
CA LEU A 510 44.68 -1.67 2.85
C LEU A 510 43.68 -2.61 3.53
N TYR A 511 44.02 -3.89 3.68
CA TYR A 511 43.21 -4.88 4.40
C TYR A 511 43.75 -5.22 5.79
N LYS A 512 44.78 -4.51 6.26
CA LYS A 512 45.32 -4.70 7.61
C LYS A 512 44.25 -4.31 8.65
N GLY A 513 43.90 -5.26 9.52
CA GLY A 513 42.83 -5.08 10.51
C GLY A 513 41.43 -5.49 10.03
N ALA A 514 41.27 -5.92 8.77
CA ALA A 514 39.98 -6.37 8.23
C ALA A 514 39.39 -7.56 9.02
N SER A 515 40.23 -8.47 9.53
CA SER A 515 39.79 -9.60 10.36
C SER A 515 39.06 -9.15 11.63
N ALA A 516 39.49 -8.05 12.25
CA ALA A 516 38.80 -7.49 13.41
C ALA A 516 37.50 -6.77 13.02
N CYS A 517 37.44 -6.18 11.82
CA CYS A 517 36.21 -5.64 11.25
C CYS A 517 35.18 -6.75 10.98
N PHE A 518 35.58 -7.84 10.33
CA PHE A 518 34.71 -9.00 10.09
C PHE A 518 34.17 -9.59 11.39
N LEU A 519 35.01 -9.77 12.41
CA LEU A 519 34.62 -10.30 13.72
C LEU A 519 33.54 -9.44 14.40
N ARG A 520 33.50 -8.14 14.13
CA ARG A 520 32.48 -7.22 14.67
C ARG A 520 31.23 -7.19 13.79
N ASP A 521 31.40 -7.04 12.49
CA ASP A 521 30.34 -6.63 11.58
C ASP A 521 29.48 -7.79 11.08
N ILE A 522 30.06 -8.99 10.95
CA ILE A 522 29.31 -10.21 10.59
C ILE A 522 28.33 -10.55 11.74
N PRO A 523 28.77 -10.73 13.01
CA PRO A 523 27.83 -11.07 14.08
C PRO A 523 26.81 -9.97 14.34
N PHE A 524 27.20 -8.70 14.25
CA PHE A 524 26.26 -7.59 14.43
C PHE A 524 25.11 -7.66 13.42
N SER A 525 25.43 -7.91 12.15
CA SER A 525 24.44 -7.93 11.07
C SER A 525 23.61 -9.20 11.09
N ALA A 526 24.22 -10.33 11.41
CA ALA A 526 23.58 -11.64 11.57
C ALA A 526 22.58 -11.67 12.74
N ILE A 527 22.77 -10.83 13.77
CA ILE A 527 21.82 -10.65 14.88
C ILE A 527 20.77 -9.59 14.53
N TYR A 528 21.20 -8.44 13.99
CA TYR A 528 20.34 -7.28 13.79
C TYR A 528 19.19 -7.54 12.79
N PHE A 529 19.48 -8.10 11.61
CA PHE A 529 18.47 -8.21 10.56
C PHE A 529 17.35 -9.23 10.86
N PRO A 530 17.63 -10.42 11.40
CA PRO A 530 16.57 -11.32 11.86
C PRO A 530 15.73 -10.69 12.96
N LEU A 531 16.36 -10.08 13.96
CA LEU A 531 15.62 -9.40 15.03
C LEU A 531 14.75 -8.27 14.50
N TYR A 532 15.22 -7.49 13.53
CA TYR A 532 14.42 -6.47 12.88
C TYR A 532 13.22 -7.09 12.15
N ALA A 533 13.44 -8.14 11.35
CA ALA A 533 12.37 -8.80 10.61
C ALA A 533 11.28 -9.38 11.54
N HIS A 534 11.70 -10.02 12.63
CA HIS A 534 10.78 -10.56 13.65
C HIS A 534 10.10 -9.46 14.47
N ALA A 535 10.82 -8.41 14.89
CA ALA A 535 10.22 -7.28 15.59
C ALA A 535 9.20 -6.55 14.72
N LYS A 536 9.49 -6.37 13.42
CA LYS A 536 8.57 -5.77 12.45
C LYS A 536 7.30 -6.61 12.27
N ARG A 537 7.41 -7.95 12.25
CA ARG A 537 6.24 -8.85 12.25
C ARG A 537 5.43 -8.74 13.54
N TRP A 538 6.11 -8.58 14.68
CA TRP A 538 5.45 -8.48 15.99
C TRP A 538 4.70 -7.14 16.18
N PHE A 539 5.23 -6.06 15.62
CA PHE A 539 4.60 -4.74 15.63
C PHE A 539 3.60 -4.51 14.48
N ALA A 540 3.38 -5.52 13.63
CA ALA A 540 2.45 -5.41 12.53
C ALA A 540 1.00 -5.45 13.02
N ASP A 541 0.15 -4.68 12.34
CA ASP A 541 -1.29 -4.60 12.56
C ASP A 541 -1.98 -5.92 12.16
N ALA A 542 -3.29 -6.07 12.43
CA ALA A 542 -4.06 -7.27 12.03
C ALA A 542 -3.98 -7.57 10.52
N ASP A 543 -3.78 -6.53 9.71
CA ASP A 543 -3.59 -6.62 8.26
C ASP A 543 -2.13 -6.79 7.84
N GLY A 544 -1.17 -6.95 8.77
CA GLY A 544 0.25 -7.06 8.46
C GLY A 544 0.95 -5.73 8.15
N HIS A 545 0.25 -4.60 8.26
CA HIS A 545 0.80 -3.26 8.02
C HIS A 545 1.69 -2.81 9.17
N ASN A 546 2.63 -1.91 8.88
CA ASN A 546 3.50 -1.29 9.87
C ASN A 546 3.53 0.22 9.64
N ASN A 547 3.06 1.01 10.60
CA ASN A 547 3.13 2.46 10.54
C ASN A 547 4.58 2.98 10.77
N SER A 548 4.83 4.28 10.51
CA SER A 548 6.18 4.85 10.66
C SER A 548 6.77 4.69 12.06
N TRP A 549 5.93 4.74 13.10
CA TRP A 549 6.37 4.57 14.48
C TRP A 549 6.74 3.11 14.79
N SER A 550 5.97 2.16 14.28
CA SER A 550 6.19 0.73 14.46
C SER A 550 7.48 0.26 13.73
N LEU A 551 7.74 0.81 12.53
CA LEU A 551 8.99 0.61 11.80
C LEU A 551 10.21 1.16 12.56
N PHE A 552 10.10 2.37 13.11
CA PHE A 552 11.16 2.95 13.93
C PHE A 552 11.42 2.10 15.18
N CYS A 553 10.36 1.72 15.91
CA CYS A 553 10.48 0.95 17.15
C CYS A 553 11.06 -0.45 16.91
N SER A 554 10.62 -1.15 15.87
CA SER A 554 11.16 -2.47 15.52
C SER A 554 12.65 -2.42 15.19
N ALA A 555 13.09 -1.44 14.40
CA ALA A 555 14.50 -1.23 14.09
C ALA A 555 15.32 -0.79 15.31
N PHE A 556 14.76 0.05 16.17
CA PHE A 556 15.40 0.48 17.41
C PHE A 556 15.62 -0.71 18.36
N ILE A 557 14.58 -1.51 18.61
CA ILE A 557 14.63 -2.67 19.52
C ILE A 557 15.61 -3.72 19.01
N ALA A 558 15.65 -3.98 17.70
CA ALA A 558 16.63 -4.88 17.10
C ALA A 558 18.09 -4.40 17.28
N GLY A 559 18.29 -3.08 17.32
CA GLY A 559 19.60 -2.46 17.53
C GLY A 559 20.22 -2.72 18.90
N VAL A 560 19.40 -2.87 19.94
CA VAL A 560 19.84 -3.01 21.34
C VAL A 560 20.66 -4.30 21.57
N PRO A 561 20.11 -5.51 21.34
CA PRO A 561 20.85 -6.76 21.54
C PRO A 561 21.99 -6.92 20.52
N ALA A 562 21.82 -6.46 19.27
CA ALA A 562 22.89 -6.49 18.28
C ALA A 562 24.10 -5.64 18.72
N ALA A 563 23.86 -4.44 19.23
CA ALA A 563 24.94 -3.59 19.76
C ALA A 563 25.53 -4.16 21.06
N GLY A 564 24.69 -4.65 21.98
CA GLY A 564 25.10 -5.20 23.26
C GLY A 564 25.98 -6.45 23.12
N LEU A 565 25.47 -7.48 22.44
CA LEU A 565 26.16 -8.78 22.28
C LEU A 565 27.43 -8.67 21.42
N CYS A 566 27.49 -7.70 20.50
CA CYS A 566 28.68 -7.46 19.69
C CYS A 566 29.62 -6.40 20.29
N THR A 567 29.47 -6.02 21.57
CA THR A 567 30.43 -5.17 22.27
C THR A 567 31.81 -5.83 22.44
N PRO A 568 31.94 -7.13 22.78
CA PRO A 568 33.25 -7.77 22.95
C PRO A 568 34.12 -7.76 21.68
N PRO A 569 33.60 -8.16 20.49
CA PRO A 569 34.33 -8.00 19.23
C PRO A 569 34.77 -6.57 18.95
N ASP A 570 33.93 -5.58 19.31
CA ASP A 570 34.23 -4.16 19.11
C ASP A 570 35.36 -3.67 20.03
N VAL A 571 35.39 -4.13 21.28
CA VAL A 571 36.50 -3.86 22.21
C VAL A 571 37.80 -4.43 21.64
N VAL A 572 37.78 -5.67 21.13
CA VAL A 572 38.98 -6.27 20.51
C VAL A 572 39.42 -5.49 19.27
N LYS A 573 38.48 -5.12 18.37
CA LYS A 573 38.77 -4.29 17.19
C LYS A 573 39.41 -2.97 17.57
N THR A 574 38.79 -2.22 18.48
CA THR A 574 39.24 -0.89 18.88
C THR A 574 40.63 -0.95 19.53
N ARG A 575 40.91 -1.93 20.39
CA ARG A 575 42.24 -2.12 21.01
C ARG A 575 43.33 -2.47 20.00
N LEU A 576 43.01 -3.24 18.96
CA LEU A 576 43.94 -3.59 17.88
C LEU A 576 44.23 -2.42 16.93
N GLN A 577 43.26 -1.53 16.73
CA GLN A 577 43.37 -0.40 15.79
C GLN A 577 43.91 0.88 16.43
N VAL A 578 43.85 1.01 17.75
CA VAL A 578 44.48 2.11 18.49
C VAL A 578 45.99 1.87 18.55
N ALA A 579 46.78 2.85 18.13
CA ALA A 579 48.23 2.80 18.27
C ALA A 579 48.62 2.74 19.75
N ALA A 580 49.44 1.75 20.13
CA ALA A 580 49.93 1.62 21.50
C ALA A 580 50.77 2.85 21.87
N ARG A 581 50.45 3.49 23.00
CA ARG A 581 51.30 4.55 23.58
C ARG A 581 52.57 3.94 24.16
N THR A 582 53.62 4.74 24.32
CA THR A 582 54.82 4.34 25.05
C THR A 582 54.44 3.84 26.45
N GLY A 583 54.71 2.56 26.74
CA GLY A 583 54.34 1.90 28.00
C GLY A 583 53.02 1.10 28.00
N GLN A 584 52.28 1.04 26.88
CA GLN A 584 51.08 0.18 26.74
C GLN A 584 51.40 -1.14 26.03
N SER A 585 50.69 -2.21 26.40
CA SER A 585 50.79 -3.53 25.79
C SER A 585 50.42 -3.50 24.31
N THR A 586 51.35 -3.94 23.45
CA THR A 586 51.10 -4.16 22.02
C THR A 586 50.41 -5.51 21.80
N TYR A 587 49.51 -5.54 20.83
CA TYR A 587 48.72 -6.73 20.47
C TYR A 587 49.15 -7.24 19.10
N THR A 588 49.47 -8.53 19.01
CA THR A 588 49.91 -9.16 17.74
C THR A 588 48.74 -9.68 16.90
N GLY A 589 47.58 -9.89 17.51
CA GLY A 589 46.37 -10.34 16.82
C GLY A 589 45.14 -10.44 17.73
N ILE A 590 44.01 -10.89 17.17
CA ILE A 590 42.71 -11.00 17.85
C ILE A 590 42.79 -11.88 19.10
N VAL A 591 43.39 -13.06 18.97
CA VAL A 591 43.49 -14.04 20.08
C VAL A 591 44.41 -13.53 21.19
N ASP A 592 45.54 -12.90 20.82
CA ASP A 592 46.48 -12.29 21.77
C ASP A 592 45.81 -11.14 22.54
N CYS A 593 45.11 -10.26 21.83
CA CYS A 593 44.33 -9.19 22.43
C CYS A 593 43.25 -9.71 23.39
N PHE A 594 42.46 -10.70 22.96
CA PHE A 594 41.43 -11.31 23.80
C PHE A 594 42.02 -11.91 25.09
N LYS A 595 43.10 -12.69 24.98
CA LYS A 595 43.74 -13.33 26.15
C LYS A 595 44.34 -12.31 27.11
N LYS A 596 45.05 -11.29 26.59
CA LYS A 596 45.64 -10.22 27.41
C LYS A 596 44.58 -9.39 28.11
N VAL A 597 43.52 -8.96 27.41
CA VAL A 597 42.41 -8.21 28.02
C VAL A 597 41.70 -9.04 29.10
N LEU A 598 41.46 -10.34 28.85
CA LEU A 598 40.84 -11.22 29.83
C LEU A 598 41.72 -11.39 31.09
N ARG A 599 43.04 -11.47 30.92
CA ARG A 599 44.01 -11.64 32.01
C ARG A 599 44.27 -10.34 32.79
N GLU A 600 44.38 -9.22 32.10
CA GLU A 600 44.80 -7.92 32.67
C GLU A 600 43.60 -7.09 33.19
N GLU A 601 42.46 -7.09 32.50
CA GLU A 601 41.29 -6.27 32.84
C GLU A 601 40.04 -7.08 33.24
N GLY A 602 40.06 -8.40 33.05
CA GLY A 602 38.96 -9.31 33.37
C GLY A 602 37.80 -9.33 32.36
N TRP A 603 36.86 -10.26 32.54
CA TRP A 603 35.73 -10.48 31.60
C TRP A 603 34.84 -9.24 31.40
N ARG A 604 34.62 -8.44 32.46
CA ARG A 604 33.78 -7.23 32.39
C ARG A 604 34.35 -6.15 31.46
N ALA A 605 35.65 -6.19 31.16
CA ALA A 605 36.30 -5.24 30.27
C ALA A 605 35.73 -5.25 28.85
N PHE A 606 35.25 -6.41 28.39
CA PHE A 606 34.66 -6.58 27.05
C PHE A 606 33.31 -5.89 26.87
N TRP A 607 32.63 -5.49 27.95
CA TRP A 607 31.37 -4.74 27.90
C TRP A 607 31.54 -3.26 28.24
N LYS A 608 32.77 -2.79 28.50
CA LYS A 608 33.03 -1.36 28.71
C LYS A 608 32.62 -0.58 27.47
N GLY A 609 31.72 0.38 27.64
CA GLY A 609 31.19 1.20 26.54
C GLY A 609 29.94 0.65 25.85
N SER A 610 29.38 -0.49 26.30
CA SER A 610 28.17 -1.10 25.70
C SER A 610 26.98 -0.14 25.66
N ALA A 611 26.69 0.57 26.76
CA ALA A 611 25.61 1.57 26.81
C ALA A 611 25.80 2.69 25.78
N ALA A 612 27.02 3.23 25.65
CA ALA A 612 27.36 4.26 24.67
C ALA A 612 27.37 3.75 23.22
N ARG A 613 27.41 2.43 23.02
CA ARG A 613 27.24 1.78 21.71
C ARG A 613 25.76 1.60 21.38
N VAL A 614 24.97 1.09 22.33
CA VAL A 614 23.50 0.92 22.19
C VAL A 614 22.82 2.26 21.93
N PHE A 615 23.15 3.29 22.72
CA PHE A 615 22.59 4.64 22.61
C PHE A 615 22.92 5.34 21.28
N ARG A 616 23.97 4.88 20.60
CA ARG A 616 24.39 5.40 19.29
C ARG A 616 23.76 4.60 18.16
N SER A 617 23.93 3.28 18.20
CA SER A 617 23.56 2.39 17.11
C SER A 617 22.04 2.27 16.97
N SER A 618 21.30 2.13 18.07
CA SER A 618 19.85 1.85 18.01
C SER A 618 19.05 3.00 17.40
N PRO A 619 19.23 4.27 17.79
CA PRO A 619 18.56 5.39 17.12
C PRO A 619 18.97 5.53 15.65
N GLN A 620 20.26 5.32 15.34
CA GLN A 620 20.77 5.46 13.97
C GLN A 620 20.09 4.45 13.04
N PHE A 621 20.04 3.18 13.46
CA PHE A 621 19.39 2.11 12.72
C PHE A 621 17.86 2.27 12.68
N GLY A 622 17.26 2.77 13.75
CA GLY A 622 15.84 3.13 13.80
C GLY A 622 15.43 4.10 12.70
N VAL A 623 16.18 5.21 12.56
CA VAL A 623 15.92 6.20 11.50
C VAL A 623 16.30 5.65 10.12
N THR A 624 17.43 4.97 9.99
CA THR A 624 17.86 4.43 8.69
C THR A 624 16.83 3.45 8.13
N LEU A 625 16.34 2.47 8.90
CA LEU A 625 15.37 1.53 8.38
C LEU A 625 13.99 2.15 8.17
N LEU A 626 13.55 3.06 9.04
CA LEU A 626 12.34 3.83 8.79
C LEU A 626 12.39 4.54 7.43
N VAL A 627 13.47 5.27 7.16
CA VAL A 627 13.63 6.01 5.90
C VAL A 627 13.75 5.04 4.73
N TYR A 628 14.49 3.94 4.87
CA TYR A 628 14.64 2.94 3.82
C TYR A 628 13.29 2.36 3.38
N GLU A 629 12.46 1.96 4.34
CA GLU A 629 11.14 1.37 4.10
C GLU A 629 10.16 2.40 3.53
N LEU A 630 10.17 3.64 4.05
CA LEU A 630 9.35 4.72 3.50
C LEU A 630 9.74 5.05 2.05
N LEU A 631 11.03 5.06 1.74
CA LEU A 631 11.51 5.27 0.37
C LEU A 631 11.08 4.12 -0.55
N GLN A 632 11.18 2.86 -0.11
CA GLN A 632 10.71 1.71 -0.88
C GLN A 632 9.20 1.73 -1.11
N ARG A 633 8.41 2.19 -0.13
CA ARG A 633 6.95 2.35 -0.24
C ARG A 633 6.55 3.51 -1.16
N THR A 634 7.33 4.59 -1.15
CA THR A 634 7.02 5.82 -1.91
C THR A 634 7.46 5.72 -3.37
N PHE A 635 8.61 5.10 -3.63
CA PHE A 635 9.25 4.98 -4.95
C PHE A 635 9.30 3.52 -5.42
N TYR A 636 8.18 2.83 -5.42
CA TYR A 636 8.15 1.41 -5.78
C TYR A 636 8.48 1.18 -7.26
N VAL A 637 9.43 0.28 -7.53
CA VAL A 637 9.78 -0.21 -8.86
C VAL A 637 9.70 -1.73 -8.84
N ASP A 638 8.91 -2.30 -9.75
CA ASP A 638 8.71 -3.73 -9.88
C ASP A 638 9.76 -4.33 -10.83
N PHE A 639 10.74 -5.05 -10.28
CA PHE A 639 11.78 -5.74 -11.05
C PHE A 639 11.43 -7.20 -11.36
N GLY A 640 10.18 -7.64 -11.11
CA GLY A 640 9.75 -9.03 -11.31
C GLY A 640 10.33 -10.03 -10.30
N GLY A 641 10.92 -9.53 -9.20
CA GLY A 641 11.48 -10.32 -8.10
C GLY A 641 10.59 -10.31 -6.85
N THR A 642 11.09 -10.86 -5.75
CA THR A 642 10.43 -10.73 -4.44
C THR A 642 10.30 -9.27 -4.05
N ARG A 643 9.09 -8.85 -3.65
CA ARG A 643 8.82 -7.48 -3.24
C ARG A 643 9.68 -7.14 -2.01
N PRO A 644 10.25 -5.92 -1.93
CA PRO A 644 10.92 -5.47 -0.73
C PRO A 644 9.98 -5.59 0.48
N THR A 645 10.48 -6.17 1.57
CA THR A 645 9.68 -6.57 2.73
C THR A 645 9.08 -5.37 3.45
N GLY A 646 7.84 -4.98 3.11
CA GLY A 646 7.18 -3.76 3.59
C GLY A 646 6.64 -2.84 2.49
N SER A 647 6.93 -3.12 1.22
CA SER A 647 6.28 -2.51 0.04
C SER A 647 4.92 -3.13 -0.31
N GLU A 648 4.61 -4.25 0.33
CA GLU A 648 3.30 -4.89 0.31
C GLU A 648 2.30 -3.96 1.00
N VAL A 649 1.37 -3.45 0.21
CA VAL A 649 0.08 -3.04 0.74
C VAL A 649 -0.79 -4.26 0.57
N PRO A 650 -1.17 -4.96 1.65
CA PRO A 650 -2.30 -5.86 1.60
C PRO A 650 -3.44 -5.06 0.97
N ALA A 651 -3.75 -5.36 -0.29
CA ALA A 651 -5.07 -5.05 -0.81
C ALA A 651 -5.98 -5.85 0.09
N VAL A 652 -6.78 -5.16 0.91
CA VAL A 652 -7.79 -5.85 1.69
C VAL A 652 -8.68 -6.54 0.67
N THR A 653 -8.58 -7.86 0.61
CA THR A 653 -9.32 -8.64 -0.36
C THR A 653 -10.79 -8.34 -0.14
N THR A 654 -11.40 -7.78 -1.18
CA THR A 654 -12.83 -7.53 -1.18
C THR A 654 -13.56 -8.87 -1.19
N ARG A 655 -14.85 -8.85 -0.85
CA ARG A 655 -15.73 -10.01 -1.05
C ARG A 655 -15.70 -10.54 -2.50
N TYR A 656 -15.26 -9.71 -3.46
CA TYR A 656 -15.06 -10.05 -4.86
C TYR A 656 -13.75 -10.81 -5.13
N ASP A 657 -12.67 -10.53 -4.40
CA ASP A 657 -11.39 -11.25 -4.56
C ASP A 657 -11.46 -12.69 -4.02
N HIS A 658 -12.37 -12.97 -3.09
CA HIS A 658 -12.53 -14.30 -2.48
C HIS A 658 -13.45 -15.27 -3.25
N GLN A 659 -14.12 -14.83 -4.32
CA GLN A 659 -15.03 -15.70 -5.09
C GLN A 659 -14.43 -16.26 -6.39
N GLU A 660 -13.19 -15.91 -6.73
CA GLU A 660 -12.52 -16.42 -7.92
C GLU A 660 -11.78 -17.72 -7.57
N ALA A 661 -12.45 -18.86 -7.72
CA ALA A 661 -11.74 -20.02 -8.22
C ALA A 661 -11.19 -19.60 -9.60
N GLU A 662 -9.88 -19.42 -9.74
CA GLU A 662 -9.24 -19.06 -11.02
C GLU A 662 -9.65 -20.10 -12.07
N ASN A 663 -10.67 -19.79 -12.88
CA ASN A 663 -11.05 -20.64 -13.98
C ASN A 663 -9.88 -20.61 -14.98
N PRO A 664 -9.22 -21.74 -15.27
CA PRO A 664 -8.02 -21.77 -16.11
C PRO A 664 -8.29 -21.29 -17.55
N TYR A 665 -9.55 -21.13 -17.93
CA TYR A 665 -9.98 -20.65 -19.24
C TYR A 665 -10.33 -19.15 -19.27
N HIS A 666 -10.25 -18.43 -18.15
CA HIS A 666 -10.49 -16.99 -18.09
C HIS A 666 -9.19 -16.21 -18.28
N PHE A 667 -8.94 -15.79 -19.51
CA PHE A 667 -7.76 -15.01 -19.90
C PHE A 667 -8.08 -13.52 -20.05
N GLY A 668 -7.09 -12.66 -19.77
CA GLY A 668 -7.20 -11.20 -19.94
C GLY A 668 -8.43 -10.62 -19.23
N GLY A 669 -9.25 -9.88 -19.96
CA GLY A 669 -10.48 -9.26 -19.46
C GLY A 669 -11.49 -10.25 -18.87
N TYR A 670 -11.52 -11.52 -19.33
CA TYR A 670 -12.46 -12.51 -18.81
C TYR A 670 -12.28 -12.85 -17.35
N LYS A 671 -11.09 -12.61 -16.77
CA LYS A 671 -10.88 -12.69 -15.32
C LYS A 671 -11.84 -11.77 -14.56
N LEU A 672 -12.13 -10.60 -15.11
CA LEU A 672 -13.03 -9.61 -14.52
C LEU A 672 -14.51 -9.89 -14.79
N ALA A 673 -14.87 -10.85 -15.64
CA ALA A 673 -16.25 -11.00 -16.11
C ALA A 673 -17.25 -11.24 -14.96
N ARG A 674 -16.93 -12.17 -14.04
CA ARG A 674 -17.79 -12.48 -12.88
C ARG A 674 -17.92 -11.28 -11.95
N ALA A 675 -16.80 -10.64 -11.63
CA ALA A 675 -16.77 -9.43 -10.82
C ALA A 675 -17.57 -8.30 -11.46
N THR A 676 -17.51 -8.16 -12.79
CA THR A 676 -18.23 -7.12 -13.52
C THR A 676 -19.73 -7.35 -13.52
N PHE A 677 -20.22 -8.57 -13.80
CA PHE A 677 -21.65 -8.87 -13.72
C PHE A 677 -22.21 -8.74 -12.29
N SER A 678 -21.46 -9.19 -11.28
CA SER A 678 -21.81 -8.97 -9.87
C SER A 678 -21.79 -7.47 -9.52
N GLY A 679 -20.84 -6.73 -10.09
CA GLY A 679 -20.71 -5.29 -9.99
C GLY A 679 -21.90 -4.53 -10.59
N ILE A 680 -22.48 -5.01 -11.69
CA ILE A 680 -23.69 -4.42 -12.29
C ILE A 680 -24.88 -4.54 -11.33
N GLU A 681 -25.09 -5.70 -10.72
CA GLU A 681 -26.17 -5.89 -9.75
C GLU A 681 -26.00 -5.04 -8.49
N THR A 682 -24.77 -4.90 -8.02
CA THR A 682 -24.46 -4.20 -6.76
C THR A 682 -24.35 -2.69 -6.95
N LYS A 683 -23.70 -2.23 -8.02
CA LYS A 683 -23.55 -0.80 -8.30
C LYS A 683 -24.82 -0.18 -8.86
N PHE A 684 -25.51 -0.91 -9.73
CA PHE A 684 -26.73 -0.46 -10.38
C PHE A 684 -27.95 -1.20 -9.87
N GLY A 685 -27.98 -1.80 -8.69
CA GLY A 685 -29.22 -2.39 -8.11
C GLY A 685 -30.08 -3.31 -9.01
N LEU A 686 -29.55 -3.78 -10.14
CA LEU A 686 -30.26 -4.54 -11.18
C LEU A 686 -30.24 -6.00 -10.76
N TYR A 687 -30.92 -6.29 -9.65
CA TYR A 687 -30.96 -7.63 -9.10
C TYR A 687 -31.78 -8.54 -10.00
N PHE A 688 -31.11 -9.27 -10.88
CA PHE A 688 -31.71 -10.39 -11.55
C PHE A 688 -31.88 -11.52 -10.52
N PRO A 689 -32.96 -12.32 -10.59
CA PRO A 689 -33.23 -13.27 -9.53
C PRO A 689 -32.06 -14.26 -9.39
N LYS A 690 -31.49 -14.33 -8.19
CA LYS A 690 -30.18 -14.95 -7.97
C LYS A 690 -30.29 -16.46 -7.84
N PHE A 691 -29.49 -17.14 -8.65
CA PHE A 691 -28.38 -18.00 -8.23
C PHE A 691 -28.30 -18.30 -6.73
N SER A 692 -29.02 -19.32 -6.25
CA SER A 692 -28.68 -19.89 -4.95
C SER A 692 -27.39 -20.70 -5.11
N ALA A 693 -26.28 -20.24 -4.51
CA ALA A 693 -25.35 -21.23 -3.97
C ALA A 693 -26.15 -21.94 -2.89
N SER A 694 -26.38 -23.24 -3.06
CA SER A 694 -26.94 -24.10 -2.04
C SER A 694 -26.36 -23.72 -0.68
N ALA A 695 -27.23 -23.32 0.25
CA ALA A 695 -26.86 -23.23 1.65
C ALA A 695 -26.27 -24.59 2.05
N ASN A 696 -24.97 -24.58 2.35
CA ASN A 696 -24.33 -25.55 3.23
C ASN A 696 -23.87 -24.79 4.46
#